data_AF-A0A182NCJ3-F1
#
_entry.id   AF-A0A182NCJ3-F1
#
_cell.length_a   1.000
_cell.length_b   1.000
_cell.length_c   1.000
_cell.angle_alpha   90.00
_cell.angle_beta   90.00
_cell.angle_gamma   90.00
#
_symmetry.space_group_name_H-M   'P 1'
#
loop_
_entity.id
_entity.type
_entity.pdbx_description
1 polymer ?
#
loop_
_entity_poly.entity_id
_entity_poly.type
_entity_poly.pdbx_seq_one_letter_code
_entity_poly.pdbx_strand_id
1 'polypeptide(L)'
;MMSSCLEGYHSLTTIIGDDTADNAVIEAIRCHRVSRLQASYKLYTVKTYYQSVETDRRNPKYGYNLNPYPQWEAFHCEANMSMMLEQILPAIAFRNPIARVILLIRGIAKYDMMMLFWSVWTRFKMLDVLVLSRTDYRTILVCAFNPYLSPPDAMFDERNMFCHHLRTTEDNTRFPLEFNRFVYERTTNLHHYPLKVAITDVDLMSKAMYFANGTLHRYQFLDGEMVEIMRERMNFTIEYLQLNYQESVGFISSNGSIGGTLEMLEHNRIDLAANSRSIMQHPMRNLQYVHFLCPIRLIFVVPINYFRDRFKVVFFHAFSLQMYMTNLALAVLLPFLLLVLMRREFSIVTYTREAFRTLAVVFSSSVALPRDHRHRLVLMGLMFYSIVAYSAWQGITIIQLNLNDDKLRNIQTLEELVETKLHLKAIVSFGNAIRGKIWNGSDVRGRIATRIDVQWIPSNISIIPEVADNRTSAVPIIEYFVEVVRSRYFDQRRKQSKLHFIQQPFIEYLTAMALPKNSPLFPTIRRLTINCLENGIVNYQLSLIRQKGVLLQIAQNRNKTLRDEPPARRVNLFNMRIVFYVYLFMNGAAILVFFCEIVPILPDYLVQFHTSVPASVIYKNFSLHYVPKLIGAVSETVVVVQPTHPPADREPSMEDENGSIGILLGVKALVQLFANPLVGSSTARFGYCLPITFGTAALLLASLIFGFGTSYSSLFVARAVHGLGSACIGVCGMSLVAQLYTEPDRRSKVMGTVLGAMAVGVLVGYPFGGIAYAVAGKAAPFHVLAVLCAANLVLQYFQLDIGAHRLNPLPRDASTTTDDGRATWWPLLSNRLVLVVVGGIWISTSAMAILEPCLPIWMIGQLHPKKWQLGTVFIPDSIGYWLGTNFFGSVAYRFGQIRVATVALLLVGGSCILIPSAHTVAGLLLPHLGLGLGIGVVDAALVPLLATLVDAQLGSQPEHELPLSPDESGGEHGYGAVYAIQQIAVSVAYSLAPIVGGELVPLVGFPTVLRALGALNILYVLLLTCSSLRESLGTLLGGSIKQTDLPLASSEPTSYRRFYNTVE
;
A
#
# COMPACT_ATOMS: atom_id res chain seq x y z
N MET A 1 74.19 5.39 29.27
CA MET A 1 73.47 6.47 28.56
C MET A 1 72.84 5.98 27.25
N MET A 2 73.61 5.62 26.21
CA MET A 2 73.00 5.07 24.97
C MET A 2 72.16 3.82 25.24
N SER A 3 72.60 2.95 26.15
CA SER A 3 71.84 1.76 26.58
C SER A 3 70.48 2.07 27.20
N SER A 4 70.36 3.12 28.02
CA SER A 4 69.10 3.56 28.62
C SER A 4 68.21 4.30 27.62
N CYS A 5 68.80 5.04 26.67
CA CYS A 5 68.07 5.72 25.61
C CYS A 5 67.54 4.76 24.53
N LEU A 6 68.14 3.58 24.38
CA LEU A 6 67.74 2.55 23.41
C LEU A 6 66.96 1.40 24.04
N GLU A 7 66.59 1.51 25.31
CA GLU A 7 65.81 0.50 26.02
C GLU A 7 64.43 0.31 25.36
N GLY A 8 64.08 -0.93 25.03
CA GLY A 8 62.83 -1.28 24.33
C GLY A 8 62.91 -1.31 22.80
N TYR A 9 64.04 -0.94 22.20
CA TYR A 9 64.28 -1.03 20.76
C TYR A 9 65.06 -2.30 20.41
N HIS A 10 64.61 -3.01 19.38
CA HIS A 10 65.18 -4.30 18.95
C HIS A 10 66.33 -4.15 17.95
N SER A 11 66.42 -3.02 17.24
CA SER A 11 67.34 -2.82 16.12
C SER A 11 68.01 -1.45 16.15
N LEU A 12 69.31 -1.43 15.85
CA LEU A 12 70.11 -0.19 15.74
C LEU A 12 70.82 -0.16 14.39
N THR A 13 70.57 0.90 13.62
CA THR A 13 71.27 1.17 12.35
C THR A 13 72.24 2.32 12.53
N THR A 14 73.50 2.12 12.17
CA THR A 14 74.54 3.15 12.28
C THR A 14 74.91 3.65 10.89
N ILE A 15 74.77 4.96 10.67
CA ILE A 15 75.06 5.67 9.42
C ILE A 15 76.26 6.59 9.66
N ILE A 16 77.33 6.40 8.89
CA ILE A 16 78.61 7.11 9.09
C ILE A 16 79.01 7.83 7.80
N GLY A 17 79.61 9.02 7.93
CA GLY A 17 80.25 9.73 6.81
C GLY A 17 81.47 9.00 6.26
N ASP A 18 81.76 9.18 4.96
CA ASP A 18 82.80 8.43 4.23
C ASP A 18 84.22 8.54 4.84
N ASP A 19 84.52 9.61 5.60
CA ASP A 19 85.86 9.88 6.15
C ASP A 19 86.12 9.32 7.58
N THR A 20 85.15 8.63 8.20
CA THR A 20 85.19 8.31 9.66
C THR A 20 84.94 6.84 10.04
N ALA A 21 85.09 5.92 9.09
CA ALA A 21 84.68 4.51 9.23
C ALA A 21 85.38 3.74 10.38
N ASP A 22 86.68 3.96 10.62
CA ASP A 22 87.47 3.10 11.53
C ASP A 22 87.15 3.30 13.03
N ASN A 23 86.89 4.52 13.48
CA ASN A 23 86.55 4.82 14.88
C ASN A 23 85.12 4.37 15.24
N ALA A 24 84.21 4.45 14.28
CA ALA A 24 82.80 4.14 14.48
C ALA A 24 82.52 2.63 14.58
N VAL A 25 83.33 1.79 13.91
CA VAL A 25 83.30 0.33 14.08
C VAL A 25 83.69 -0.05 15.52
N ILE A 26 84.67 0.63 16.12
CA ILE A 26 85.13 0.37 17.50
C ILE A 26 84.06 0.78 18.53
N GLU A 27 83.36 1.91 18.33
CA GLU A 27 82.23 2.32 19.18
C GLU A 27 80.99 1.42 19.00
N ALA A 28 80.71 0.97 17.77
CA ALA A 28 79.64 0.00 17.50
C ALA A 28 79.90 -1.35 18.18
N ILE A 29 81.16 -1.83 18.19
CA ILE A 29 81.58 -3.04 18.92
C ILE A 29 81.40 -2.88 20.44
N ARG A 30 81.63 -1.68 21.00
CA ARG A 30 81.34 -1.40 22.43
C ARG A 30 79.85 -1.47 22.75
N CYS A 31 78.98 -1.00 21.86
CA CYS A 31 77.53 -1.09 22.03
C CYS A 31 77.00 -2.53 21.94
N HIS A 32 77.69 -3.42 21.22
CA HIS A 32 77.34 -4.84 21.11
C HIS A 32 77.41 -5.59 22.46
N ARG A 33 78.19 -5.09 23.43
CA ARG A 33 78.27 -5.67 24.79
C ARG A 33 77.09 -5.30 25.70
N VAL A 34 76.09 -4.56 25.22
CA VAL A 34 74.87 -4.24 25.97
C VAL A 34 73.91 -5.43 25.85
N SER A 35 73.74 -6.19 26.93
CA SER A 35 73.00 -7.46 27.01
C SER A 35 71.51 -7.45 26.62
N ARG A 36 70.93 -6.30 26.26
CA ARG A 36 69.49 -6.12 25.95
C ARG A 36 69.17 -5.81 24.48
N LEU A 37 70.16 -5.51 23.63
CA LEU A 37 69.97 -5.34 22.17
C LEU A 37 70.14 -6.71 21.49
N GLN A 38 69.07 -7.52 21.45
CA GLN A 38 69.09 -8.78 20.71
C GLN A 38 69.04 -8.51 19.20
N ALA A 39 70.20 -8.63 18.55
CA ALA A 39 70.37 -9.05 17.15
C ALA A 39 69.79 -8.14 16.03
N SER A 40 70.53 -7.10 15.64
CA SER A 40 70.95 -6.81 14.25
C SER A 40 71.52 -5.39 14.18
N TYR A 41 72.84 -5.24 14.21
CA TYR A 41 73.46 -3.95 13.87
C TYR A 41 73.67 -3.91 12.37
N LYS A 42 73.21 -2.85 11.70
CA LYS A 42 73.49 -2.62 10.28
C LYS A 42 74.30 -1.35 10.13
N LEU A 43 75.47 -1.48 9.50
CA LEU A 43 76.38 -0.38 9.22
C LEU A 43 76.14 0.07 7.78
N TYR A 44 75.90 1.37 7.59
CA TYR A 44 75.82 1.98 6.27
C TYR A 44 76.72 3.20 6.19
N THR A 45 77.33 3.41 5.03
CA THR A 45 77.83 4.74 4.67
C THR A 45 76.65 5.62 4.23
N VAL A 46 76.78 6.94 4.35
CA VAL A 46 75.73 7.88 3.88
C VAL A 46 75.29 7.57 2.45
N LYS A 47 76.26 7.32 1.56
CA LYS A 47 76.01 7.03 0.13
C LYS A 47 75.24 5.72 -0.08
N THR A 48 75.62 4.64 0.61
CA THR A 48 74.97 3.33 0.46
C THR A 48 73.57 3.31 1.06
N TYR A 49 73.37 3.97 2.21
CA TYR A 49 72.04 4.13 2.80
C TYR A 49 71.11 4.93 1.88
N TYR A 50 71.58 6.07 1.37
CA TYR A 50 70.80 6.94 0.49
C TYR A 50 70.37 6.22 -0.81
N GLN A 51 71.27 5.48 -1.46
CA GLN A 51 70.95 4.68 -2.65
C GLN A 51 69.92 3.58 -2.36
N SER A 52 70.04 2.92 -1.21
CA SER A 52 69.08 1.90 -0.78
C SER A 52 67.68 2.50 -0.59
N VAL A 53 67.59 3.68 0.01
CA VAL A 53 66.32 4.39 0.20
C VAL A 53 65.72 4.87 -1.13
N GLU A 54 66.54 5.32 -2.07
CA GLU A 54 66.07 5.75 -3.39
C GLU A 54 65.50 4.58 -4.21
N THR A 55 66.03 3.38 -3.99
CA THR A 55 65.49 2.14 -4.57
C THR A 55 64.09 1.84 -4.00
N ASP A 56 63.89 2.02 -2.70
CA ASP A 56 62.59 1.86 -2.05
C ASP A 56 61.58 2.94 -2.48
N ARG A 57 62.02 4.19 -2.67
CA ARG A 57 61.18 5.29 -3.18
C ARG A 57 60.59 5.01 -4.55
N ARG A 58 61.38 4.36 -5.43
CA ARG A 58 60.93 3.96 -6.77
C ARG A 58 59.95 2.79 -6.75
N ASN A 59 59.87 2.02 -5.66
CA ASN A 59 58.91 0.92 -5.54
C ASN A 59 57.52 1.48 -5.19
N PRO A 60 56.52 1.36 -6.08
CA PRO A 60 55.18 1.92 -5.84
C PRO A 60 54.49 1.28 -4.63
N LYS A 61 54.78 0.01 -4.32
CA LYS A 61 54.17 -0.76 -3.22
C LYS A 61 54.83 -0.55 -1.86
N TYR A 62 55.97 0.15 -1.80
CA TYR A 62 56.67 0.40 -0.55
C TYR A 62 55.78 1.22 0.40
N GLY A 63 55.67 0.78 1.66
CA GLY A 63 54.89 1.45 2.70
C GLY A 63 53.43 0.98 2.86
N TYR A 64 52.87 0.17 1.94
CA TYR A 64 51.47 -0.31 2.01
C TYR A 64 51.23 -1.41 3.06
N ASN A 65 52.24 -1.75 3.87
CA ASN A 65 52.10 -2.73 4.94
C ASN A 65 51.38 -2.13 6.15
N LEU A 66 50.47 -2.94 6.73
CA LEU A 66 49.73 -2.63 7.96
C LEU A 66 50.64 -2.44 9.18
N ASN A 67 51.78 -3.14 9.22
CA ASN A 67 52.74 -2.93 10.30
C ASN A 67 53.45 -1.58 10.14
N PRO A 68 53.56 -0.80 11.23
CA PRO A 68 54.04 0.57 11.17
C PRO A 68 55.41 0.64 10.50
N TYR A 69 56.44 -0.02 11.02
CA TYR A 69 57.76 -0.03 10.39
C TYR A 69 58.49 -1.35 10.74
N PRO A 70 59.11 -2.06 9.77
CA PRO A 70 59.96 -3.23 10.06
C PRO A 70 61.30 -2.81 10.69
N GLN A 71 61.96 -3.71 11.44
CA GLN A 71 63.41 -3.86 11.81
C GLN A 71 64.37 -2.64 11.95
N TRP A 72 63.90 -1.39 11.89
CA TRP A 72 64.74 -0.18 11.81
C TRP A 72 64.20 0.87 12.78
N GLU A 73 64.26 0.52 14.06
CA GLU A 73 63.56 1.26 15.11
C GLU A 73 64.44 2.39 15.68
N ALA A 74 65.77 2.22 15.70
CA ALA A 74 66.72 3.24 16.13
C ALA A 74 67.86 3.49 15.11
N PHE A 75 68.27 4.75 14.98
CA PHE A 75 69.36 5.20 14.11
C PHE A 75 70.41 5.97 14.90
N HIS A 76 71.68 5.73 14.60
CA HIS A 76 72.82 6.52 15.07
C HIS A 76 73.54 7.12 13.87
N CYS A 77 73.68 8.44 13.80
CA CYS A 77 74.27 9.14 12.66
C CYS A 77 75.42 10.07 13.07
N GLU A 78 76.55 9.96 12.37
CA GLU A 78 77.68 10.91 12.45
C GLU A 78 77.98 11.46 11.05
N ALA A 79 77.66 12.75 10.83
CA ALA A 79 77.88 13.45 9.57
C ALA A 79 77.82 14.97 9.74
N ASN A 80 78.30 15.71 8.74
CA ASN A 80 78.19 17.17 8.69
C ASN A 80 76.73 17.63 8.57
N MET A 81 76.42 18.80 9.11
CA MET A 81 75.05 19.33 9.21
C MET A 81 74.32 19.44 7.86
N SER A 82 75.05 19.80 6.79
CA SER A 82 74.50 19.85 5.42
C SER A 82 74.06 18.47 4.92
N MET A 83 74.92 17.46 5.04
CA MET A 83 74.60 16.08 4.64
C MET A 83 73.46 15.49 5.48
N MET A 84 73.39 15.86 6.77
CA MET A 84 72.32 15.41 7.65
C MET A 84 70.95 15.91 7.22
N LEU A 85 70.83 17.21 6.94
CA LEU A 85 69.56 17.83 6.54
C LEU A 85 69.15 17.47 5.11
N GLU A 86 70.08 17.32 4.18
CA GLU A 86 69.78 17.10 2.77
C GLU A 86 69.67 15.62 2.36
N GLN A 87 70.41 14.71 3.01
CA GLN A 87 70.48 13.31 2.60
C GLN A 87 69.98 12.35 3.69
N ILE A 88 70.48 12.45 4.92
CA ILE A 88 70.24 11.41 5.95
C ILE A 88 68.84 11.52 6.55
N LEU A 89 68.48 12.66 7.13
CA LEU A 89 67.19 12.86 7.80
C LEU A 89 65.99 12.65 6.86
N PRO A 90 65.98 13.16 5.61
CA PRO A 90 64.92 12.84 4.64
C PRO A 90 64.84 11.34 4.30
N ALA A 91 65.97 10.65 4.28
CA ALA A 91 66.03 9.23 3.97
C ALA A 91 65.52 8.36 5.14
N ILE A 92 65.85 8.73 6.38
CA ILE A 92 65.29 8.11 7.59
C ILE A 92 63.79 8.39 7.66
N ALA A 93 63.35 9.64 7.49
CA ALA A 93 61.95 10.03 7.55
C ALA A 93 61.08 9.26 6.55
N PHE A 94 61.59 8.98 5.35
CA PHE A 94 60.88 8.16 4.37
C PHE A 94 60.71 6.70 4.81
N ARG A 95 61.73 6.09 5.43
CA ARG A 95 61.67 4.69 5.86
C ARG A 95 60.94 4.48 7.18
N ASN A 96 61.24 5.32 8.17
CA ASN A 96 60.64 5.29 9.50
C ASN A 96 60.75 6.68 10.17
N PRO A 97 59.72 7.52 10.08
CA PRO A 97 59.69 8.86 10.67
C PRO A 97 59.52 8.89 12.19
N ILE A 98 59.06 7.79 12.80
CA ILE A 98 58.96 7.66 14.27
C ILE A 98 60.19 6.97 14.88
N ALA A 99 61.21 6.67 14.06
CA ALA A 99 62.42 6.06 14.56
C ALA A 99 63.15 7.01 15.51
N ARG A 100 63.79 6.45 16.54
CA ARG A 100 64.64 7.22 17.44
C ARG A 100 65.98 7.48 16.77
N VAL A 101 66.31 8.74 16.54
CA VAL A 101 67.55 9.16 15.85
C VAL A 101 68.48 9.85 16.83
N ILE A 102 69.68 9.31 16.98
CA ILE A 102 70.77 9.91 17.75
C ILE A 102 71.74 10.55 16.76
N LEU A 103 71.90 11.86 16.87
CA LEU A 103 72.72 12.70 16.01
C LEU A 103 73.96 13.16 16.76
N LEU A 104 75.15 12.76 16.33
CA LEU A 104 76.41 13.26 16.86
C LEU A 104 76.91 14.41 15.98
N ILE A 105 76.93 15.63 16.52
CA ILE A 105 77.38 16.83 15.79
C ILE A 105 78.51 17.51 16.58
N ARG A 106 79.59 17.90 15.90
CA ARG A 106 80.70 18.61 16.56
C ARG A 106 80.47 20.12 16.53
N GLY A 107 80.49 20.77 17.70
CA GLY A 107 80.57 22.24 17.80
C GLY A 107 79.37 23.03 17.26
N ILE A 108 78.15 22.48 17.31
CA ILE A 108 76.95 23.19 16.85
C ILE A 108 76.45 24.18 17.91
N ALA A 109 76.18 25.43 17.49
CA ALA A 109 75.62 26.47 18.35
C ALA A 109 74.15 26.15 18.70
N LYS A 110 73.68 26.69 19.84
CA LYS A 110 72.30 26.47 20.33
C LYS A 110 71.24 26.93 19.32
N TYR A 111 71.48 28.03 18.61
CA TYR A 111 70.58 28.54 17.56
C TYR A 111 70.48 27.58 16.36
N ASP A 112 71.62 27.07 15.89
CA ASP A 112 71.69 26.12 14.78
C ASP A 112 71.04 24.78 15.14
N MET A 113 71.14 24.35 16.41
CA MET A 113 70.40 23.18 16.91
C MET A 113 68.90 23.41 16.90
N MET A 114 68.42 24.60 17.29
CA MET A 114 66.99 24.91 17.26
C MET A 114 66.47 24.94 15.82
N MET A 115 67.23 25.52 14.88
CA MET A 115 66.94 25.47 13.45
C MET A 115 66.89 24.03 12.91
N LEU A 116 67.82 23.17 13.32
CA LEU A 116 67.82 21.75 12.98
C LEU A 116 66.53 21.08 13.47
N PHE A 117 66.21 21.20 14.77
CA PHE A 117 65.01 20.59 15.35
C PHE A 117 63.72 21.10 14.69
N TRP A 118 63.62 22.41 14.45
CA TRP A 118 62.46 23.00 13.79
C TRP A 118 62.31 22.50 12.35
N SER A 119 63.41 22.46 11.58
CA SER A 119 63.41 21.92 10.22
C SER A 119 63.02 20.44 10.20
N VAL A 120 63.54 19.65 11.14
CA VAL A 120 63.22 18.23 11.30
C VAL A 120 61.75 18.00 11.62
N TRP A 121 61.17 18.80 12.53
CA TRP A 121 59.77 18.70 12.89
C TRP A 121 58.84 19.17 11.74
N THR A 122 59.12 20.32 11.14
CA THR A 122 58.25 20.92 10.12
C THR A 122 58.32 20.20 8.78
N ARG A 123 59.51 19.80 8.32
CA ARG A 123 59.70 19.16 7.01
C ARG A 123 59.56 17.64 7.07
N PHE A 124 60.06 17.00 8.11
CA PHE A 124 60.16 15.53 8.19
C PHE A 124 59.22 14.91 9.22
N LYS A 125 58.57 15.70 10.07
CA LYS A 125 57.63 15.25 11.13
C LYS A 125 58.26 14.24 12.10
N MET A 126 59.56 14.34 12.32
CA MET A 126 60.28 13.48 13.25
C MET A 126 60.39 14.16 14.61
N LEU A 127 59.95 13.47 15.67
CA LEU A 127 59.97 14.00 17.04
C LEU A 127 61.08 13.38 17.91
N ASP A 128 61.41 12.11 17.69
CA ASP A 128 62.38 11.36 18.49
C ASP A 128 63.83 11.56 18.02
N VAL A 129 64.25 12.82 17.93
CA VAL A 129 65.63 13.19 17.59
C VAL A 129 66.37 13.67 18.83
N LEU A 130 67.51 13.05 19.11
CA LEU A 130 68.42 13.39 20.20
C LEU A 130 69.73 13.92 19.60
N VAL A 131 70.07 15.17 19.90
CA VAL A 131 71.32 15.78 19.42
C VAL A 131 72.35 15.72 20.53
N LEU A 132 73.50 15.12 20.22
CA LEU A 132 74.68 15.05 21.05
C LEU A 132 75.72 16.00 20.45
N SER A 133 75.93 17.14 21.10
CA SER A 133 76.94 18.12 20.71
C SER A 133 78.13 18.07 21.65
N ARG A 134 79.33 17.86 21.10
CA ARG A 134 80.56 17.92 21.91
C ARG A 134 81.01 19.38 22.03
N THR A 135 80.98 19.92 23.24
CA THR A 135 81.40 21.31 23.54
C THR A 135 82.89 21.39 23.86
N ASP A 136 83.43 20.47 24.67
CA ASP A 136 84.86 20.36 24.99
C ASP A 136 85.31 18.88 25.04
N TYR A 137 86.58 18.62 25.37
CA TYR A 137 87.10 17.25 25.51
C TYR A 137 86.37 16.40 26.56
N ARG A 138 85.77 17.04 27.58
CA ARG A 138 85.11 16.37 28.73
C ARG A 138 83.60 16.63 28.85
N THR A 139 83.01 17.46 27.98
CA THR A 139 81.63 17.93 28.12
C THR A 139 80.81 17.57 26.88
N ILE A 140 79.68 16.87 27.10
CA ILE A 140 78.70 16.54 26.05
C ILE A 140 77.40 17.24 26.39
N LEU A 141 76.90 18.04 25.45
CA LEU A 141 75.60 18.68 25.52
C LEU A 141 74.58 17.78 24.84
N VAL A 142 73.54 17.39 25.58
CA VAL A 142 72.46 16.52 25.12
C VAL A 142 71.21 17.35 25.00
N CYS A 143 70.68 17.49 23.79
CA CYS A 143 69.48 18.27 23.55
C CYS A 143 68.37 17.43 22.91
N ALA A 144 67.14 17.69 23.33
CA ALA A 144 65.91 17.14 22.77
C ALA A 144 64.87 18.25 22.57
N PHE A 145 63.89 17.98 21.72
CA PHE A 145 62.92 18.98 21.27
C PHE A 145 61.48 18.59 21.63
N ASN A 146 60.71 19.59 22.06
CA ASN A 146 59.27 19.53 22.27
C ASN A 146 58.59 20.70 21.53
N PRO A 147 57.92 20.45 20.40
CA PRO A 147 57.26 21.49 19.61
C PRO A 147 55.96 22.02 20.23
N TYR A 148 55.47 21.42 21.32
CA TYR A 148 54.15 21.68 21.86
C TYR A 148 54.13 22.70 23.01
N LEU A 149 55.29 23.19 23.48
CA LEU A 149 55.35 24.14 24.59
C LEU A 149 55.02 25.58 24.18
N SER A 150 55.21 25.91 22.91
CA SER A 150 54.94 27.23 22.35
C SER A 150 53.92 27.13 21.20
N PRO A 151 53.14 28.19 20.92
CA PRO A 151 52.20 28.19 19.82
C PRO A 151 52.91 28.02 18.46
N PRO A 152 52.24 27.47 17.44
CA PRO A 152 52.85 27.14 16.14
C PRO A 152 53.48 28.33 15.42
N ASP A 153 53.03 29.57 15.71
CA ASP A 153 53.57 30.80 15.12
C ASP A 153 54.88 31.27 15.76
N ALA A 154 55.24 30.74 16.93
CA ALA A 154 56.48 31.05 17.64
C ALA A 154 57.64 30.16 17.16
N MET A 155 58.20 30.48 15.98
CA MET A 155 59.23 29.69 15.30
C MET A 155 60.50 29.38 16.12
N PHE A 156 60.89 30.24 17.07
CA PHE A 156 62.19 30.16 17.78
C PHE A 156 62.06 30.44 19.28
N ASP A 157 61.28 29.62 19.99
CA ASP A 157 61.22 29.67 21.46
C ASP A 157 62.21 28.67 22.08
N GLU A 158 63.12 29.16 22.92
CA GLU A 158 64.10 28.33 23.61
C GLU A 158 63.44 27.32 24.56
N ARG A 159 62.23 27.59 25.04
CA ARG A 159 61.47 26.68 25.92
C ARG A 159 61.21 25.33 25.27
N ASN A 160 61.19 25.27 23.93
CA ASN A 160 60.98 24.04 23.18
C ASN A 160 62.18 23.08 23.24
N MET A 161 63.33 23.50 23.75
CA MET A 161 64.52 22.64 23.86
C MET A 161 64.83 22.24 25.30
N PHE A 162 64.93 20.94 25.53
CA PHE A 162 65.52 20.39 26.75
C PHE A 162 66.99 20.09 26.48
N CYS A 163 67.90 20.85 27.10
CA CYS A 163 69.34 20.69 26.95
C CYS A 163 70.01 20.45 28.31
N HIS A 164 70.82 19.39 28.42
CA HIS A 164 71.52 19.02 29.65
C HIS A 164 73.01 18.79 29.37
N HIS A 165 73.88 19.31 30.24
CA HIS A 165 75.33 19.12 30.13
C HIS A 165 75.77 17.91 30.94
N LEU A 166 76.37 16.92 30.28
CA LEU A 166 76.98 15.78 30.95
C LEU A 166 78.47 16.05 31.18
N ARG A 167 78.87 16.20 32.45
CA ARG A 167 80.27 16.47 32.84
C ARG A 167 80.81 15.41 33.80
N THR A 168 79.97 14.85 34.66
CA THR A 168 80.34 13.92 35.74
C THR A 168 79.57 12.59 35.65
N THR A 169 80.02 11.58 36.38
CA THR A 169 79.32 10.28 36.47
C THR A 169 77.99 10.36 37.21
N GLU A 170 77.80 11.32 38.12
CA GLU A 170 76.52 11.56 38.80
C GLU A 170 75.43 12.10 37.84
N ASP A 171 75.80 12.97 36.90
CA ASP A 171 74.89 13.49 35.86
C ASP A 171 74.28 12.35 35.03
N ASN A 172 75.04 11.27 34.82
CA ASN A 172 74.60 10.08 34.09
C ASN A 172 73.51 9.27 34.83
N THR A 173 73.30 9.51 36.13
CA THR A 173 72.25 8.85 36.92
C THR A 173 70.97 9.68 37.00
N ARG A 174 71.05 11.02 37.02
CA ARG A 174 69.88 11.91 37.04
C ARG A 174 69.28 12.14 35.66
N PHE A 175 70.13 12.27 34.65
CA PHE A 175 69.71 12.55 33.28
C PHE A 175 68.65 11.57 32.74
N PRO A 176 68.77 10.23 32.89
CA PRO A 176 67.77 9.30 32.36
C PRO A 176 66.37 9.50 32.96
N LEU A 177 66.26 9.85 34.24
CA LEU A 177 64.98 10.11 34.91
C LEU A 177 64.33 11.38 34.37
N GLU A 178 65.07 12.48 34.29
CA GLU A 178 64.58 13.77 33.77
C GLU A 178 64.24 13.68 32.29
N PHE A 179 65.08 13.01 31.50
CA PHE A 179 64.85 12.79 30.08
C PHE A 179 63.63 11.92 29.81
N ASN A 180 63.47 10.80 30.52
CA ASN A 180 62.29 9.95 30.37
C ASN A 180 61.01 10.68 30.79
N ARG A 181 61.08 11.50 31.84
CA ARG A 181 59.97 12.38 32.23
C ARG A 181 59.64 13.39 31.13
N PHE A 182 60.64 14.07 30.57
CA PHE A 182 60.45 15.02 29.46
C PHE A 182 59.83 14.35 28.23
N VAL A 183 60.33 13.18 27.81
CA VAL A 183 59.81 12.42 26.66
C VAL A 183 58.37 11.97 26.91
N TYR A 184 58.05 11.53 28.13
CA TYR A 184 56.70 11.16 28.52
C TYR A 184 55.75 12.38 28.48
N GLU A 185 56.09 13.45 29.21
CA GLU A 185 55.29 14.68 29.31
C GLU A 185 55.02 15.29 27.93
N ARG A 186 56.02 15.26 27.03
CA ARG A 186 55.92 15.76 25.64
C ARG A 186 54.80 15.12 24.83
N THR A 187 54.41 13.88 25.10
CA THR A 187 53.33 13.18 24.38
C THR A 187 52.04 13.06 25.17
N THR A 188 52.06 13.42 26.46
CA THR A 188 50.89 13.36 27.35
C THR A 188 50.31 14.72 27.70
N ASN A 189 51.04 15.82 27.51
CA ASN A 189 50.55 17.18 27.74
C ASN A 189 51.02 18.08 26.58
N LEU A 190 50.06 18.58 25.82
CA LEU A 190 50.27 19.36 24.60
C LEU A 190 50.14 20.88 24.85
N HIS A 191 49.97 21.32 26.09
CA HIS A 191 49.98 22.74 26.48
C HIS A 191 49.12 23.66 25.59
N HIS A 192 47.88 23.27 25.32
CA HIS A 192 46.92 23.98 24.45
C HIS A 192 47.31 24.09 22.97
N TYR A 193 48.29 23.31 22.51
CA TYR A 193 48.64 23.24 21.09
C TYR A 193 47.42 22.88 20.23
N PRO A 194 47.17 23.57 19.10
CA PRO A 194 46.04 23.29 18.24
C PRO A 194 46.28 22.02 17.40
N LEU A 195 45.43 21.01 17.56
CA LEU A 195 45.42 19.82 16.71
C LEU A 195 44.28 19.88 15.69
N LYS A 196 44.58 19.51 14.45
CA LYS A 196 43.59 19.42 13.36
C LYS A 196 42.85 18.11 13.43
N VAL A 197 41.58 18.17 13.86
CA VAL A 197 40.73 17.00 14.03
C VAL A 197 39.62 17.03 12.98
N ALA A 198 39.63 16.03 12.09
CA ALA A 198 38.54 15.81 11.16
C ALA A 198 37.42 15.01 11.84
N ILE A 199 36.29 15.66 12.03
CA ILE A 199 35.08 15.08 12.62
C ILE A 199 33.86 15.79 12.06
N THR A 200 32.78 15.03 11.86
CA THR A 200 31.56 15.50 11.20
C THR A 200 30.32 15.03 11.92
N ASP A 201 29.19 15.62 11.58
CA ASP A 201 27.90 15.16 12.06
C ASP A 201 27.56 13.79 11.48
N VAL A 202 27.52 12.80 12.36
CA VAL A 202 27.02 11.46 12.09
C VAL A 202 25.97 11.18 13.13
N ASP A 203 24.71 11.16 12.69
CA ASP A 203 23.56 10.96 13.58
C ASP A 203 23.86 9.85 14.60
N LEU A 204 23.90 10.24 15.88
CA LEU A 204 24.10 9.38 17.06
C LEU A 204 25.50 8.78 17.26
N MET A 205 26.46 9.04 16.38
CA MET A 205 27.88 8.69 16.59
C MET A 205 28.73 9.92 16.87
N SER A 206 28.40 11.06 16.26
CA SER A 206 29.01 12.37 16.51
C SER A 206 28.01 13.48 16.18
N LYS A 207 27.75 14.39 17.11
CA LYS A 207 26.89 15.56 16.85
C LYS A 207 27.52 16.86 17.34
N ALA A 208 27.66 17.82 16.44
CA ALA A 208 28.13 19.16 16.68
C ALA A 208 27.19 19.89 17.64
N MET A 209 27.79 20.45 18.70
CA MET A 209 27.15 21.36 19.62
C MET A 209 27.76 22.73 19.40
N TYR A 210 26.90 23.71 19.14
CA TYR A 210 27.29 25.08 18.93
C TYR A 210 27.00 25.88 20.21
N PHE A 211 27.85 26.87 20.47
CA PHE A 211 27.53 27.93 21.41
C PHE A 211 26.37 28.79 20.88
N ALA A 212 25.75 29.60 21.74
CA ALA A 212 24.67 30.51 21.34
C ALA A 212 25.08 31.53 20.27
N ASN A 213 26.38 31.83 20.14
CA ASN A 213 26.96 32.69 19.11
C ASN A 213 27.21 31.98 17.76
N GLY A 214 26.87 30.68 17.64
CA GLY A 214 27.05 29.88 16.44
C GLY A 214 28.44 29.29 16.24
N THR A 215 29.41 29.52 17.14
CA THR A 215 30.71 28.85 17.05
C THR A 215 30.62 27.40 17.54
N LEU A 216 31.33 26.50 16.85
CA LEU A 216 31.35 25.08 17.23
C LEU A 216 32.07 24.92 18.58
N HIS A 217 31.37 24.34 19.56
CA HIS A 217 31.91 24.09 20.89
C HIS A 217 32.58 22.72 20.98
N ARG A 218 31.81 21.64 20.75
CA ARG A 218 32.28 20.26 20.82
C ARG A 218 31.38 19.30 20.07
N TYR A 219 31.84 18.06 19.87
CA TYR A 219 30.99 16.97 19.41
C TYR A 219 30.54 16.08 20.57
N GLN A 220 29.28 15.65 20.56
CA GLN A 220 28.72 14.67 21.50
C GLN A 220 28.63 13.28 20.87
N PHE A 221 28.31 12.25 21.66
CA PHE A 221 28.23 10.82 21.32
C PHE A 221 29.59 10.13 21.17
N LEU A 222 29.61 8.89 20.69
CA LEU A 222 30.78 8.01 20.72
C LEU A 222 32.07 8.68 20.24
N ASP A 223 32.15 9.09 18.98
CA ASP A 223 33.39 9.64 18.41
C ASP A 223 33.74 11.00 19.05
N GLY A 224 32.73 11.82 19.38
CA GLY A 224 32.92 13.14 19.99
C GLY A 224 33.43 13.08 21.43
N GLU A 225 32.84 12.24 22.27
CA GLU A 225 33.24 12.05 23.67
C GLU A 225 34.64 11.41 23.75
N MET A 226 35.00 10.53 22.80
CA MET A 226 36.35 9.98 22.71
C MET A 226 37.38 11.08 22.45
N VAL A 227 37.12 11.99 21.51
CA VAL A 227 37.99 13.14 21.24
C VAL A 227 38.05 14.09 22.43
N GLU A 228 36.93 14.32 23.12
CA GLU A 228 36.89 15.20 24.28
C GLU A 228 37.70 14.64 25.46
N ILE A 229 37.62 13.33 25.72
CA ILE A 229 38.47 12.65 26.70
C ILE A 229 39.95 12.80 26.31
N MET A 230 40.29 12.68 25.02
CA MET A 230 41.66 12.91 24.57
C MET A 230 42.08 14.36 24.81
N ARG A 231 41.22 15.34 24.49
CA ARG A 231 41.45 16.77 24.69
C ARG A 231 41.76 17.11 26.14
N GLU A 232 40.96 16.59 27.07
CA GLU A 232 41.13 16.82 28.50
C GLU A 232 42.36 16.10 29.05
N ARG A 233 42.60 14.84 28.64
CA ARG A 233 43.73 14.04 29.14
C ARG A 233 45.09 14.46 28.58
N MET A 234 45.10 15.00 27.35
CA MET A 234 46.31 15.45 26.68
C MET A 234 46.48 16.97 26.66
N ASN A 235 45.50 17.72 27.15
CA ASN A 235 45.51 19.18 27.28
C ASN A 235 45.87 19.92 25.97
N PHE A 236 45.12 19.67 24.89
CA PHE A 236 45.27 20.37 23.60
C PHE A 236 44.02 21.17 23.23
N THR A 237 44.13 22.05 22.23
CA THR A 237 42.98 22.73 21.62
C THR A 237 42.64 22.09 20.27
N ILE A 238 41.38 22.13 19.87
CA ILE A 238 40.92 21.43 18.66
C ILE A 238 40.61 22.45 17.56
N GLU A 239 41.25 22.28 16.41
CA GLU A 239 40.83 22.90 15.15
C GLU A 239 39.94 21.90 14.41
N TYR A 240 38.62 22.11 14.48
CA TYR A 240 37.65 21.22 13.87
C TYR A 240 37.57 21.44 12.36
N LEU A 241 37.79 20.37 11.59
CA LEU A 241 37.58 20.35 10.15
C LEU A 241 36.23 19.68 9.85
N GLN A 242 35.24 20.49 9.51
CA GLN A 242 33.92 20.04 9.12
C GLN A 242 33.94 19.57 7.66
N LEU A 243 33.55 18.31 7.45
CA LEU A 243 33.47 17.64 6.15
C LEU A 243 32.07 17.03 5.96
N ASN A 244 31.75 16.56 4.76
CA ASN A 244 30.59 15.69 4.57
C ASN A 244 30.87 14.28 5.14
N TYR A 245 29.83 13.49 5.45
CA TYR A 245 30.01 12.15 6.01
C TYR A 245 30.92 11.24 5.16
N GLN A 246 30.71 11.20 3.83
CA GLN A 246 31.54 10.41 2.92
C GLN A 246 33.01 10.87 2.93
N GLU A 247 33.25 12.18 2.95
CA GLU A 247 34.58 12.75 3.02
C GLU A 247 35.24 12.51 4.38
N SER A 248 34.46 12.53 5.47
CA SER A 248 34.94 12.29 6.84
C SER A 248 35.41 10.86 7.10
N VAL A 249 34.63 9.88 6.63
CA VAL A 249 35.06 8.47 6.64
C VAL A 249 36.23 8.30 5.66
N GLY A 250 36.15 9.01 4.54
CA GLY A 250 37.04 8.95 3.40
C GLY A 250 36.66 7.80 2.46
N PHE A 251 37.04 7.94 1.19
CA PHE A 251 36.62 7.00 0.15
C PHE A 251 37.73 6.75 -0.87
N ILE A 252 37.64 5.61 -1.53
CA ILE A 252 38.42 5.27 -2.71
C ILE A 252 37.44 5.24 -3.89
N SER A 253 37.68 6.07 -4.88
CA SER A 253 36.86 6.09 -6.11
C SER A 253 37.04 4.79 -6.89
N SER A 254 36.15 4.50 -7.83
CA SER A 254 36.31 3.39 -8.79
C SER A 254 37.64 3.44 -9.54
N ASN A 255 38.18 4.66 -9.73
CA ASN A 255 39.44 4.90 -10.44
C ASN A 255 40.68 4.68 -9.54
N GLY A 256 40.49 4.26 -8.28
CA GLY A 256 41.56 4.05 -7.31
C GLY A 256 42.07 5.33 -6.63
N SER A 257 41.53 6.50 -6.95
CA SER A 257 41.88 7.76 -6.28
C SER A 257 41.32 7.80 -4.86
N ILE A 258 42.16 8.16 -3.90
CA ILE A 258 41.76 8.42 -2.51
C ILE A 258 41.16 9.82 -2.39
N GLY A 259 40.17 9.99 -1.52
CA GLY A 259 39.52 11.27 -1.25
C GLY A 259 39.03 11.39 0.18
N GLY A 260 38.77 12.62 0.61
CA GLY A 260 38.35 12.93 1.98
C GLY A 260 39.48 12.79 3.00
N THR A 261 39.17 12.31 4.21
CA THR A 261 40.15 12.18 5.29
C THR A 261 41.26 11.20 4.98
N LEU A 262 41.04 10.20 4.11
CA LEU A 262 42.10 9.29 3.66
C LEU A 262 43.19 10.03 2.89
N GLU A 263 42.80 10.94 1.97
CA GLU A 263 43.75 11.79 1.26
C GLU A 263 44.45 12.77 2.22
N MET A 264 43.71 13.33 3.17
CA MET A 264 44.27 14.24 4.18
C MET A 264 45.28 13.56 5.09
N LEU A 265 45.05 12.30 5.47
CA LEU A 265 45.99 11.48 6.26
C LEU A 265 47.25 11.16 5.44
N GLU A 266 47.10 10.77 4.17
CA GLU A 266 48.24 10.46 3.30
C GLU A 266 49.18 11.68 3.16
N HIS A 267 48.61 12.89 3.10
CA HIS A 267 49.36 14.14 2.95
C HIS A 267 49.61 14.91 4.26
N ASN A 268 49.36 14.34 5.44
CA ASN A 268 49.54 14.99 6.75
C ASN A 268 48.82 16.35 6.90
N ARG A 269 47.64 16.51 6.29
CA ARG A 269 46.82 17.73 6.44
C ARG A 269 46.00 17.74 7.74
N ILE A 270 45.81 16.57 8.35
CA ILE A 270 45.08 16.39 9.61
C ILE A 270 45.89 15.52 10.58
N ASP A 271 45.73 15.77 11.88
CA ASP A 271 46.45 15.05 12.93
C ASP A 271 45.65 13.84 13.43
N LEU A 272 44.32 13.98 13.48
CA LEU A 272 43.40 12.93 13.90
C LEU A 272 42.17 12.91 12.99
N ALA A 273 41.91 11.75 12.41
CA ALA A 273 40.65 11.49 11.73
C ALA A 273 39.73 10.76 12.72
N ALA A 274 38.93 11.52 13.45
CA ALA A 274 38.23 11.06 14.65
C ALA A 274 36.95 10.26 14.36
N ASN A 275 36.31 10.45 13.20
CA ASN A 275 35.18 9.59 12.87
C ASN A 275 35.63 8.15 12.65
N SER A 276 34.89 7.22 13.27
CA SER A 276 35.15 5.78 13.16
C SER A 276 34.96 5.30 11.72
N ARG A 277 36.00 4.67 11.15
CA ARG A 277 35.99 4.15 9.78
C ARG A 277 36.32 2.66 9.74
N SER A 278 35.90 1.97 8.69
CA SER A 278 36.16 0.54 8.53
C SER A 278 37.65 0.25 8.48
N ILE A 279 38.09 -0.75 9.25
CA ILE A 279 39.47 -1.25 9.20
C ILE A 279 39.61 -2.11 7.95
N MET A 280 40.37 -1.62 6.96
CA MET A 280 40.62 -2.34 5.71
C MET A 280 42.07 -2.13 5.26
N GLN A 281 42.58 -3.05 4.45
CA GLN A 281 43.89 -2.88 3.83
C GLN A 281 43.74 -1.97 2.61
N HIS A 282 44.22 -0.74 2.72
CA HIS A 282 44.22 0.24 1.64
C HIS A 282 45.64 0.43 1.08
N PRO A 283 45.79 0.76 -0.22
CA PRO A 283 47.08 1.07 -0.83
C PRO A 283 47.56 2.48 -0.42
N MET A 284 47.75 2.71 0.88
CA MET A 284 48.19 3.99 1.46
C MET A 284 49.45 3.79 2.29
N ARG A 285 50.34 4.78 2.27
CA ARG A 285 51.64 4.71 2.98
C ARG A 285 51.56 5.26 4.39
N ASN A 286 50.69 6.23 4.63
CA ASN A 286 50.67 7.01 5.87
C ASN A 286 49.38 6.83 6.69
N LEU A 287 48.64 5.74 6.51
CA LEU A 287 47.45 5.42 7.31
C LEU A 287 47.81 4.50 8.48
N GLN A 288 47.39 4.87 9.70
CA GLN A 288 47.48 4.01 10.87
C GLN A 288 46.17 4.01 11.67
N TYR A 289 45.58 2.83 11.86
CA TYR A 289 44.42 2.65 12.72
C TYR A 289 44.83 2.57 14.20
N VAL A 290 44.08 3.25 15.08
CA VAL A 290 44.37 3.36 16.52
C VAL A 290 44.14 2.04 17.25
N HIS A 291 42.87 1.71 17.43
CA HIS A 291 42.37 0.49 18.04
C HIS A 291 40.92 0.32 17.57
N PHE A 292 40.44 -0.92 17.50
CA PHE A 292 39.04 -1.16 17.14
C PHE A 292 38.13 -0.64 18.26
N LEU A 293 36.99 -0.05 17.88
CA LEU A 293 36.02 0.51 18.82
C LEU A 293 34.81 -0.39 18.95
N CYS A 294 34.13 -0.67 17.84
CA CYS A 294 32.96 -1.53 17.83
C CYS A 294 32.80 -2.25 16.48
N PRO A 295 32.11 -3.41 16.46
CA PRO A 295 31.68 -4.04 15.23
C PRO A 295 30.47 -3.29 14.65
N ILE A 296 30.50 -3.03 13.34
CA ILE A 296 29.35 -2.51 12.59
C ILE A 296 28.76 -3.65 11.77
N ARG A 297 27.45 -3.84 11.94
CA ARG A 297 26.62 -4.74 11.12
C ARG A 297 25.73 -3.92 10.21
N LEU A 298 25.81 -4.18 8.91
CA LEU A 298 24.90 -3.59 7.94
C LEU A 298 23.71 -4.50 7.73
N ILE A 299 22.52 -3.93 7.86
CA ILE A 299 21.24 -4.59 7.60
C ILE A 299 20.44 -3.81 6.56
N PHE A 300 19.55 -4.47 5.84
CA PHE A 300 18.74 -3.81 4.82
C PHE A 300 17.44 -3.23 5.39
N VAL A 301 17.16 -2.00 4.96
CA VAL A 301 15.86 -1.33 5.13
C VAL A 301 15.07 -1.52 3.85
N VAL A 302 13.83 -1.97 4.00
CA VAL A 302 12.89 -2.26 2.91
C VAL A 302 11.53 -1.63 3.21
N PRO A 303 10.69 -1.38 2.20
CA PRO A 303 9.34 -0.89 2.42
C PRO A 303 8.48 -1.91 3.20
N ILE A 304 7.65 -1.43 4.12
CA ILE A 304 6.69 -2.29 4.82
C ILE A 304 5.60 -2.81 3.87
N ASN A 305 5.16 -4.05 4.07
CA ASN A 305 4.18 -4.78 3.28
C ASN A 305 4.50 -4.78 1.77
N TYR A 306 5.74 -5.14 1.41
CA TYR A 306 6.19 -5.22 0.01
C TYR A 306 5.35 -6.18 -0.81
N PHE A 307 5.14 -7.41 -0.32
CA PHE A 307 4.32 -8.40 -0.98
C PHE A 307 2.84 -8.13 -0.69
N ARG A 308 2.16 -7.45 -1.62
CA ARG A 308 0.71 -7.18 -1.52
C ARG A 308 -0.12 -8.41 -1.80
N ASP A 309 0.37 -9.29 -2.68
CA ASP A 309 -0.39 -10.46 -3.16
C ASP A 309 -0.21 -11.70 -2.26
N ARG A 310 0.68 -11.62 -1.27
CA ARG A 310 0.84 -12.68 -0.26
C ARG A 310 -0.24 -12.50 0.80
N PHE A 311 -1.24 -13.36 0.73
CA PHE A 311 -2.31 -13.46 1.71
C PHE A 311 -2.20 -14.75 2.50
N LYS A 312 -2.76 -14.75 3.71
CA LYS A 312 -2.94 -15.98 4.47
C LYS A 312 -3.89 -16.89 3.69
N VAL A 313 -3.38 -18.02 3.22
CA VAL A 313 -4.21 -19.09 2.67
C VAL A 313 -4.47 -20.07 3.81
N VAL A 314 -5.64 -19.97 4.42
CA VAL A 314 -5.94 -20.67 5.67
C VAL A 314 -6.59 -22.04 5.43
N PHE A 315 -7.56 -22.14 4.52
CA PHE A 315 -8.47 -23.30 4.49
C PHE A 315 -8.12 -24.39 3.47
N PHE A 316 -7.56 -24.03 2.32
CA PHE A 316 -7.33 -24.98 1.21
C PHE A 316 -5.85 -25.37 1.00
N HIS A 317 -4.92 -24.70 1.67
CA HIS A 317 -3.49 -25.02 1.62
C HIS A 317 -2.90 -25.41 2.98
N ALA A 318 -3.73 -25.49 4.03
CA ALA A 318 -3.29 -25.96 5.34
C ALA A 318 -2.89 -27.44 5.33
N PHE A 319 -3.43 -28.24 4.40
CA PHE A 319 -3.21 -29.67 4.30
C PHE A 319 -2.57 -30.05 2.96
N SER A 320 -1.84 -31.16 2.96
CA SER A 320 -1.25 -31.69 1.73
C SER A 320 -2.35 -32.12 0.76
N LEU A 321 -2.09 -31.98 -0.55
CA LEU A 321 -3.00 -32.45 -1.61
C LEU A 321 -3.37 -33.92 -1.42
N GLN A 322 -2.44 -34.72 -0.89
CA GLN A 322 -2.64 -36.14 -0.58
C GLN A 322 -3.81 -36.35 0.38
N MET A 323 -3.92 -35.54 1.44
CA MET A 323 -5.00 -35.67 2.43
C MET A 323 -6.39 -35.32 1.86
N TYR A 324 -6.45 -34.37 0.92
CA TYR A 324 -7.71 -34.06 0.23
C TYR A 324 -8.12 -35.21 -0.70
N MET A 325 -7.18 -35.77 -1.45
CA MET A 325 -7.43 -36.90 -2.34
C MET A 325 -7.85 -38.16 -1.57
N THR A 326 -7.26 -38.44 -0.42
CA THR A 326 -7.67 -39.58 0.42
C THR A 326 -9.09 -39.42 0.95
N ASN A 327 -9.49 -38.20 1.36
CA ASN A 327 -10.87 -37.96 1.81
C ASN A 327 -11.89 -38.06 0.68
N LEU A 328 -11.56 -37.58 -0.52
CA LEU A 328 -12.41 -37.73 -1.70
C LEU A 328 -12.56 -39.20 -2.10
N ALA A 329 -11.45 -39.95 -2.11
CA ALA A 329 -11.46 -41.39 -2.37
C ALA A 329 -12.29 -42.14 -1.32
N LEU A 330 -12.17 -41.78 -0.04
CA LEU A 330 -12.98 -42.36 1.04
C LEU A 330 -14.47 -42.09 0.82
N ALA A 331 -14.86 -40.88 0.42
CA ALA A 331 -16.26 -40.51 0.20
C ALA A 331 -16.92 -41.29 -0.96
N VAL A 332 -16.15 -41.72 -1.97
CA VAL A 332 -16.65 -42.45 -3.15
C VAL A 332 -16.54 -43.97 -2.97
N LEU A 333 -15.42 -44.45 -2.43
CA LEU A 333 -15.14 -45.88 -2.32
C LEU A 333 -15.83 -46.54 -1.11
N LEU A 334 -16.02 -45.81 -0.01
CA LEU A 334 -16.61 -46.37 1.21
C LEU A 334 -18.09 -46.77 1.04
N PRO A 335 -18.96 -45.98 0.37
CA PRO A 335 -20.32 -46.41 0.05
C PRO A 335 -20.35 -47.66 -0.83
N PHE A 336 -19.42 -47.76 -1.79
CA PHE A 336 -19.30 -48.93 -2.65
C PHE A 336 -18.86 -50.17 -1.86
N LEU A 337 -17.86 -50.03 -0.98
CA LEU A 337 -17.41 -51.09 -0.08
C LEU A 337 -18.56 -51.56 0.82
N LEU A 338 -19.36 -50.64 1.36
CA LEU A 338 -20.54 -50.98 2.17
C LEU A 338 -21.57 -51.78 1.38
N LEU A 339 -21.83 -51.47 0.11
CA LEU A 339 -22.73 -52.26 -0.74
C LEU A 339 -22.22 -53.69 -0.93
N VAL A 340 -20.92 -53.85 -1.21
CA VAL A 340 -20.26 -55.16 -1.39
C VAL A 340 -20.30 -55.98 -0.10
N LEU A 341 -19.96 -55.37 1.04
CA LEU A 341 -19.90 -56.02 2.34
C LEU A 341 -21.28 -56.44 2.86
N MET A 342 -22.32 -55.72 2.42
CA MET A 342 -23.73 -55.98 2.71
C MET A 342 -24.41 -56.89 1.68
N ARG A 343 -23.67 -57.35 0.64
CA ARG A 343 -24.19 -58.18 -0.46
C ARG A 343 -25.46 -57.61 -1.11
N ARG A 344 -25.54 -56.28 -1.26
CA ARG A 344 -26.66 -55.61 -1.93
C ARG A 344 -26.37 -55.47 -3.42
N GLU A 345 -27.40 -55.60 -4.24
CA GLU A 345 -27.30 -55.32 -5.68
C GLU A 345 -26.99 -53.84 -5.93
N PHE A 346 -26.18 -53.57 -6.95
CA PHE A 346 -25.82 -52.21 -7.31
C PHE A 346 -27.00 -51.51 -7.98
N SER A 347 -27.57 -50.54 -7.29
CA SER A 347 -28.57 -49.61 -7.83
C SER A 347 -28.16 -48.19 -7.48
N ILE A 348 -28.32 -47.26 -8.42
CA ILE A 348 -27.97 -45.85 -8.26
C ILE A 348 -28.64 -45.27 -7.01
N VAL A 349 -29.91 -45.62 -6.76
CA VAL A 349 -30.67 -45.18 -5.59
C VAL A 349 -30.10 -45.71 -4.28
N THR A 350 -29.58 -46.94 -4.29
CA THR A 350 -29.01 -47.57 -3.09
C THR A 350 -27.63 -47.02 -2.79
N TYR A 351 -26.82 -46.78 -3.83
CA TYR A 351 -25.52 -46.12 -3.71
C TYR A 351 -25.65 -44.69 -3.19
N THR A 352 -26.56 -43.89 -3.75
CA THR A 352 -26.77 -42.50 -3.29
C THR A 352 -27.23 -42.48 -1.83
N ARG A 353 -28.12 -43.39 -1.43
CA ARG A 353 -28.57 -43.51 -0.04
C ARG A 353 -27.42 -43.77 0.93
N GLU A 354 -26.55 -44.74 0.63
CA GLU A 354 -25.40 -45.04 1.48
C GLU A 354 -24.32 -43.95 1.41
N ALA A 355 -24.15 -43.29 0.25
CA ALA A 355 -23.25 -42.14 0.11
C ALA A 355 -23.68 -40.95 0.98
N PHE A 356 -24.97 -40.59 0.98
CA PHE A 356 -25.51 -39.58 1.89
C PHE A 356 -25.34 -39.98 3.36
N ARG A 357 -25.48 -41.28 3.67
CA ARG A 357 -25.30 -41.80 5.02
C ARG A 357 -23.86 -41.64 5.52
N THR A 358 -22.88 -42.03 4.70
CA THR A 358 -21.45 -41.88 5.03
C THR A 358 -21.06 -40.41 5.11
N LEU A 359 -21.58 -39.57 4.22
CA LEU A 359 -21.32 -38.13 4.20
C LEU A 359 -21.85 -37.46 5.48
N ALA A 360 -23.05 -37.83 5.92
CA ALA A 360 -23.65 -37.33 7.15
C ALA A 360 -22.79 -37.66 8.40
N VAL A 361 -22.23 -38.88 8.49
CA VAL A 361 -21.31 -39.25 9.58
C VAL A 361 -20.01 -38.45 9.53
N VAL A 362 -19.46 -38.20 8.34
CA VAL A 362 -18.26 -37.36 8.16
C VAL A 362 -18.52 -35.92 8.62
N PHE A 363 -19.70 -35.38 8.33
CA PHE A 363 -20.12 -34.05 8.80
C PHE A 363 -20.69 -34.01 10.21
N SER A 364 -20.50 -35.07 11.01
CA SER A 364 -21.00 -35.15 12.40
C SER A 364 -22.51 -34.93 12.53
N SER A 365 -23.27 -35.28 11.49
CA SER A 365 -24.73 -35.27 11.50
C SER A 365 -25.27 -36.59 12.04
N SER A 366 -26.35 -36.53 12.82
CA SER A 366 -26.98 -37.74 13.36
C SER A 366 -27.63 -38.56 12.25
N VAL A 367 -27.35 -39.86 12.24
CA VAL A 367 -27.85 -40.81 11.25
C VAL A 367 -28.52 -41.97 11.98
N ALA A 368 -29.65 -42.45 11.45
CA ALA A 368 -30.31 -43.65 11.97
C ALA A 368 -29.34 -44.83 12.00
N LEU A 369 -29.25 -45.54 13.13
CA LEU A 369 -28.36 -46.70 13.24
C LEU A 369 -28.83 -47.85 12.34
N PRO A 370 -27.96 -48.40 11.46
CA PRO A 370 -28.28 -49.61 10.72
C PRO A 370 -28.44 -50.81 11.68
N ARG A 371 -29.26 -51.81 11.32
CA ARG A 371 -29.47 -53.00 12.17
C ARG A 371 -28.28 -53.97 12.14
N ASP A 372 -27.56 -54.03 11.02
CA ASP A 372 -26.46 -54.98 10.82
C ASP A 372 -25.18 -54.59 11.57
N HIS A 373 -24.60 -55.55 12.30
CA HIS A 373 -23.38 -55.34 13.08
C HIS A 373 -22.16 -54.98 12.22
N ARG A 374 -22.03 -55.57 11.02
CA ARG A 374 -20.93 -55.29 10.08
C ARG A 374 -20.97 -53.85 9.56
N HIS A 375 -22.17 -53.36 9.26
CA HIS A 375 -22.40 -51.99 8.84
C HIS A 375 -22.03 -51.01 9.97
N ARG A 376 -22.44 -51.31 11.21
CA ARG A 376 -22.10 -50.49 12.39
C ARG A 376 -20.60 -50.37 12.61
N LEU A 377 -19.85 -51.46 12.48
CA LEU A 377 -18.40 -51.47 12.71
C LEU A 377 -17.67 -50.49 11.77
N VAL A 378 -18.04 -50.48 10.48
CA VAL A 378 -17.47 -49.57 9.47
C VAL A 378 -17.83 -48.12 9.77
N LEU A 379 -19.08 -47.84 10.14
CA LEU A 379 -19.51 -46.48 10.50
C LEU A 379 -18.87 -45.98 11.81
N MET A 380 -18.65 -46.87 12.80
CA MET A 380 -17.91 -46.52 14.03
C MET A 380 -16.46 -46.16 13.73
N GLY A 381 -15.80 -46.91 12.82
CA GLY A 381 -14.46 -46.57 12.34
C GLY A 381 -14.42 -45.22 11.61
N LEU A 382 -15.41 -44.95 10.75
CA LEU A 382 -15.56 -43.67 10.05
C LEU A 382 -15.79 -42.50 11.02
N MET A 383 -16.59 -42.72 12.07
CA MET A 383 -16.86 -41.72 13.11
C MET A 383 -15.60 -41.42 13.94
N PHE A 384 -14.81 -42.44 14.30
CA PHE A 384 -13.54 -42.22 14.99
C PHE A 384 -12.56 -41.44 14.10
N TYR A 385 -12.48 -41.80 12.82
CA TYR A 385 -11.70 -41.06 11.84
C TYR A 385 -12.15 -39.59 11.73
N SER A 386 -13.45 -39.31 11.64
CA SER A 386 -13.95 -37.93 11.50
C SER A 386 -13.66 -37.07 12.72
N ILE A 387 -13.77 -37.61 13.95
CA ILE A 387 -13.42 -36.89 15.19
C ILE A 387 -11.94 -36.46 15.18
N VAL A 388 -11.04 -37.38 14.83
CA VAL A 388 -9.59 -37.10 14.78
C VAL A 388 -9.26 -36.13 13.64
N ALA A 389 -9.80 -36.37 12.44
CA ALA A 389 -9.53 -35.53 11.28
C ALA A 389 -10.06 -34.11 11.46
N TYR A 390 -11.26 -33.94 12.03
CA TYR A 390 -11.89 -32.65 12.25
C TYR A 390 -11.17 -31.82 13.32
N SER A 391 -10.77 -32.45 14.43
CA SER A 391 -9.99 -31.76 15.49
C SER A 391 -8.62 -31.31 15.00
N ALA A 392 -7.92 -32.12 14.18
CA ALA A 392 -6.68 -31.72 13.52
C ALA A 392 -6.90 -30.55 12.55
N TRP A 393 -7.99 -30.58 11.77
CA TRP A 393 -8.43 -29.48 10.91
C TRP A 393 -8.60 -28.16 11.66
N GLN A 394 -9.31 -28.19 12.80
CA GLN A 394 -9.52 -27.01 13.63
C GLN A 394 -8.21 -26.45 14.20
N GLY A 395 -7.36 -27.31 14.75
CA GLY A 395 -6.09 -26.90 15.37
C GLY A 395 -5.15 -26.19 14.39
N ILE A 396 -4.95 -26.77 13.21
CA ILE A 396 -4.07 -26.18 12.18
C ILE A 396 -4.66 -24.87 11.64
N THR A 397 -5.97 -24.83 11.42
CA THR A 397 -6.68 -23.61 10.98
C THR A 397 -6.46 -22.46 11.95
N ILE A 398 -6.57 -22.71 13.26
CA ILE A 398 -6.35 -21.70 14.30
C ILE A 398 -4.90 -21.19 14.30
N ILE A 399 -3.91 -22.08 14.13
CA ILE A 399 -2.50 -21.69 14.03
C ILE A 399 -2.28 -20.77 12.82
N GLN A 400 -2.80 -21.16 11.65
CA GLN A 400 -2.67 -20.41 10.41
C GLN A 400 -3.37 -19.03 10.47
N LEU A 401 -4.55 -18.96 11.10
CA LEU A 401 -5.25 -17.69 11.34
C LEU A 401 -4.43 -16.74 12.25
N ASN A 402 -3.73 -17.33 13.23
CA ASN A 402 -2.95 -16.63 14.24
C ASN A 402 -1.54 -16.21 13.81
N LEU A 403 -1.07 -16.60 12.63
CA LEU A 403 0.20 -16.09 12.09
C LEU A 403 0.13 -14.57 11.92
N ASN A 404 1.23 -13.85 12.14
CA ASN A 404 1.24 -12.40 11.94
C ASN A 404 1.23 -12.07 10.45
N ASP A 405 0.29 -11.24 9.98
CA ASP A 405 0.22 -10.79 8.59
C ASP A 405 1.51 -10.05 8.17
N ASP A 406 2.11 -9.32 9.10
CA ASP A 406 3.37 -8.60 8.88
C ASP A 406 4.53 -9.54 8.52
N LYS A 407 4.56 -10.78 9.06
CA LYS A 407 5.63 -11.72 8.72
C LYS A 407 5.50 -12.26 7.30
N LEU A 408 4.28 -12.30 6.76
CA LEU A 408 3.97 -12.82 5.42
C LEU A 408 4.20 -11.79 4.31
N ARG A 409 3.87 -10.52 4.59
CA ARG A 409 3.90 -9.44 3.60
C ARG A 409 5.24 -8.71 3.54
N ASN A 410 6.03 -8.76 4.61
CA ASN A 410 7.35 -8.17 4.67
C ASN A 410 8.44 -9.14 4.24
N ILE A 411 9.49 -8.62 3.61
CA ILE A 411 10.70 -9.36 3.25
C ILE A 411 11.45 -9.70 4.54
N GLN A 412 11.58 -10.99 4.88
CA GLN A 412 12.19 -11.43 6.13
C GLN A 412 13.68 -11.77 5.99
N THR A 413 14.08 -12.32 4.85
CA THR A 413 15.44 -12.85 4.66
C THR A 413 16.17 -12.18 3.49
N LEU A 414 17.48 -12.35 3.45
CA LEU A 414 18.29 -11.86 2.34
C LEU A 414 17.98 -12.60 1.03
N GLU A 415 17.55 -13.86 1.10
CA GLU A 415 17.13 -14.65 -0.08
C GLU A 415 15.90 -14.01 -0.73
N GLU A 416 14.87 -13.68 0.06
CA GLU A 416 13.69 -13.00 -0.47
C GLU A 416 14.04 -11.62 -1.05
N LEU A 417 15.00 -10.90 -0.43
CA LEU A 417 15.46 -9.61 -0.94
C LEU A 417 16.07 -9.74 -2.35
N VAL A 418 16.86 -10.78 -2.60
CA VAL A 418 17.46 -11.05 -3.92
C VAL A 418 16.40 -11.31 -4.98
N GLU A 419 15.33 -12.00 -4.63
CA GLU A 419 14.23 -12.31 -5.56
C GLU A 419 13.35 -11.08 -5.87
N THR A 420 13.38 -10.05 -5.04
CA THR A 420 12.59 -8.84 -5.27
C THR A 420 13.10 -8.01 -6.47
N LYS A 421 12.24 -7.13 -7.00
CA LYS A 421 12.61 -6.16 -8.04
C LYS A 421 13.12 -4.83 -7.48
N LEU A 422 13.44 -4.75 -6.18
CA LEU A 422 13.91 -3.51 -5.55
C LEU A 422 15.28 -3.10 -6.09
N HIS A 423 15.49 -1.79 -6.25
CA HIS A 423 16.80 -1.23 -6.56
C HIS A 423 17.63 -1.18 -5.28
N LEU A 424 18.71 -1.95 -5.24
CA LEU A 424 19.61 -1.98 -4.09
C LEU A 424 20.59 -0.83 -4.22
N LYS A 425 20.51 0.17 -3.33
CA LYS A 425 21.36 1.37 -3.37
C LYS A 425 22.24 1.43 -2.14
N ALA A 426 23.48 1.89 -2.29
CA ALA A 426 24.38 2.16 -1.17
C ALA A 426 25.21 3.43 -1.43
N ILE A 427 25.63 4.11 -0.36
CA ILE A 427 26.62 5.19 -0.43
C ILE A 427 28.03 4.64 -0.68
N VAL A 428 28.92 5.50 -1.18
CA VAL A 428 30.30 5.15 -1.55
C VAL A 428 31.08 4.51 -0.39
N SER A 429 30.95 5.03 0.83
CA SER A 429 31.66 4.49 1.99
C SER A 429 31.27 3.04 2.29
N PHE A 430 29.98 2.70 2.18
CA PHE A 430 29.51 1.32 2.31
C PHE A 430 29.90 0.49 1.09
N GLY A 431 29.88 1.07 -0.11
CA GLY A 431 30.39 0.44 -1.32
C GLY A 431 31.84 -0.01 -1.17
N ASN A 432 32.70 0.80 -0.56
CA ASN A 432 34.10 0.44 -0.29
C ASN A 432 34.21 -0.70 0.72
N ALA A 433 33.41 -0.67 1.79
CA ALA A 433 33.34 -1.76 2.76
C ALA A 433 32.90 -3.10 2.13
N ILE A 434 31.95 -3.04 1.20
CA ILE A 434 31.42 -4.19 0.47
C ILE A 434 32.46 -4.71 -0.53
N ARG A 435 33.07 -3.84 -1.34
CA ARG A 435 34.09 -4.20 -2.34
C ARG A 435 35.36 -4.76 -1.71
N GLY A 436 35.70 -4.35 -0.48
CA GLY A 436 36.89 -4.85 0.23
C GLY A 436 36.75 -6.28 0.77
N LYS A 437 35.57 -6.91 0.69
CA LYS A 437 35.40 -8.35 0.97
C LYS A 437 35.38 -9.17 -0.30
N ILE A 438 35.95 -10.37 -0.23
CA ILE A 438 35.86 -11.38 -1.28
C ILE A 438 34.50 -12.06 -1.17
N TRP A 439 33.71 -12.00 -2.24
CA TRP A 439 32.37 -12.59 -2.30
C TRP A 439 32.39 -13.88 -3.11
N ASN A 440 31.68 -14.90 -2.61
CA ASN A 440 31.36 -16.08 -3.40
C ASN A 440 30.07 -15.84 -4.18
N GLY A 441 30.09 -15.97 -5.50
CA GLY A 441 28.93 -15.69 -6.37
C GLY A 441 27.75 -16.65 -6.15
N SER A 442 27.99 -17.84 -5.59
CA SER A 442 26.92 -18.78 -5.22
C SER A 442 26.20 -18.38 -3.93
N ASP A 443 26.82 -17.55 -3.09
CA ASP A 443 26.22 -17.08 -1.84
C ASP A 443 25.22 -15.95 -2.11
N VAL A 444 24.16 -15.90 -1.32
CA VAL A 444 23.10 -14.89 -1.39
C VAL A 444 23.71 -13.50 -1.23
N ARG A 445 24.67 -13.34 -0.32
CA ARG A 445 25.36 -12.07 -0.10
C ARG A 445 26.19 -11.64 -1.31
N GLY A 446 26.82 -12.58 -2.01
CA GLY A 446 27.57 -12.28 -3.24
C GLY A 446 26.64 -11.76 -4.35
N ARG A 447 25.48 -12.39 -4.55
CA ARG A 447 24.46 -11.93 -5.50
C ARG A 447 23.90 -10.55 -5.15
N ILE A 448 23.71 -10.27 -3.87
CA ILE A 448 23.34 -8.93 -3.38
C ILE A 448 24.45 -7.94 -3.72
N ALA A 449 25.70 -8.24 -3.37
CA ALA A 449 26.85 -7.37 -3.58
C ALA A 449 27.01 -6.96 -5.07
N THR A 450 26.77 -7.88 -6.01
CA THR A 450 26.82 -7.59 -7.45
C THR A 450 25.68 -6.70 -7.94
N ARG A 451 24.54 -6.67 -7.24
CA ARG A 451 23.34 -5.91 -7.62
C ARG A 451 23.26 -4.52 -6.97
N ILE A 452 24.08 -4.26 -5.95
CA ILE A 452 24.12 -2.96 -5.27
C ILE A 452 24.69 -1.89 -6.21
N ASP A 453 23.89 -0.87 -6.45
CA ASP A 453 24.31 0.36 -7.11
C ASP A 453 24.89 1.35 -6.08
N VAL A 454 26.12 1.82 -6.33
CA VAL A 454 26.85 2.70 -5.41
C VAL A 454 26.71 4.14 -5.89
N GLN A 455 25.97 4.96 -5.13
CA GLN A 455 25.62 6.33 -5.51
C GLN A 455 26.44 7.38 -4.76
N TRP A 456 26.81 8.45 -5.46
CA TRP A 456 27.56 9.57 -4.90
C TRP A 456 26.62 10.55 -4.19
N ILE A 457 26.15 10.15 -3.01
CA ILE A 457 25.16 10.87 -2.21
C ILE A 457 25.70 11.11 -0.80
N PRO A 458 25.56 12.31 -0.21
CA PRO A 458 26.21 12.67 1.05
C PRO A 458 25.84 11.76 2.24
N SER A 459 24.60 11.25 2.33
CA SER A 459 24.20 10.34 3.41
C SER A 459 23.06 9.39 3.03
N ASN A 460 22.99 8.22 3.67
CA ASN A 460 21.88 7.27 3.50
C ASN A 460 20.52 7.85 3.89
N ILE A 461 20.49 8.84 4.79
CA ILE A 461 19.25 9.47 5.27
C ILE A 461 18.48 10.11 4.11
N SER A 462 19.17 10.53 3.06
CA SER A 462 18.51 11.06 1.85
C SER A 462 17.83 9.99 0.98
N ILE A 463 18.27 8.73 1.08
CA ILE A 463 17.72 7.62 0.28
C ILE A 463 16.56 6.91 1.02
N ILE A 464 16.56 6.92 2.36
CA ILE A 464 15.50 6.28 3.17
C ILE A 464 14.08 6.80 2.84
N PRO A 465 13.84 8.10 2.57
CA PRO A 465 12.53 8.57 2.10
C PRO A 465 12.06 7.89 0.81
N GLU A 466 12.96 7.58 -0.12
CA GLU A 466 12.62 6.82 -1.34
C GLU A 466 12.16 5.40 -1.00
N VAL A 467 12.77 4.76 0.01
CA VAL A 467 12.33 3.45 0.52
C VAL A 467 10.96 3.55 1.19
N ALA A 468 10.72 4.60 1.98
CA ALA A 468 9.49 4.79 2.75
C ALA A 468 8.29 5.19 1.87
N ASP A 469 8.49 6.16 0.96
CA ASP A 469 7.41 6.80 0.22
C ASP A 469 7.29 6.25 -1.22
N ASN A 470 8.40 6.06 -1.95
CA ASN A 470 8.36 5.52 -3.33
C ASN A 470 8.30 3.98 -3.36
N ARG A 471 8.87 3.31 -2.34
CA ARG A 471 8.84 1.84 -2.17
C ARG A 471 9.50 1.05 -3.31
N THR A 472 10.40 1.66 -4.06
CA THR A 472 11.12 1.08 -5.21
C THR A 472 12.52 0.58 -4.88
N SER A 473 13.08 1.03 -3.76
CA SER A 473 14.49 0.87 -3.43
C SER A 473 14.67 0.20 -2.06
N ALA A 474 15.85 -0.39 -1.84
CA ALA A 474 16.29 -0.92 -0.55
C ALA A 474 17.72 -0.45 -0.27
N VAL A 475 18.00 -0.12 0.99
CA VAL A 475 19.25 0.54 1.39
C VAL A 475 19.83 -0.14 2.63
N PRO A 476 21.14 -0.43 2.68
CA PRO A 476 21.79 -0.92 3.88
C PRO A 476 22.01 0.21 4.88
N ILE A 477 21.72 -0.03 6.16
CA ILE A 477 22.01 0.86 7.28
C ILE A 477 22.77 0.12 8.37
N ILE A 478 23.37 0.89 9.29
CA ILE A 478 24.00 0.35 10.50
C ILE A 478 22.91 -0.10 11.48
N GLU A 479 23.02 -1.33 11.99
CA GLU A 479 22.06 -1.95 12.92
C GLU A 479 21.73 -1.07 14.14
N TYR A 480 22.72 -0.36 14.70
CA TYR A 480 22.51 0.54 15.84
C TYR A 480 21.51 1.68 15.57
N PHE A 481 21.27 2.03 14.30
CA PHE A 481 20.35 3.11 13.92
C PHE A 481 18.92 2.65 13.70
N VAL A 482 18.62 1.36 13.82
CA VAL A 482 17.29 0.80 13.54
C VAL A 482 16.18 1.50 14.32
N GLU A 483 16.32 1.65 15.63
CA GLU A 483 15.26 2.27 16.45
C GLU A 483 15.05 3.75 16.11
N VAL A 484 16.12 4.45 15.75
CA VAL A 484 16.03 5.87 15.38
C VAL A 484 15.40 6.01 14.01
N VAL A 485 15.80 5.20 13.03
CA VAL A 485 15.20 5.23 11.69
C VAL A 485 13.72 4.82 11.78
N ARG A 486 13.40 3.81 12.60
CA ARG A 486 12.03 3.36 12.84
C ARG A 486 11.15 4.47 13.42
N SER A 487 11.64 5.20 14.42
CA SER A 487 10.92 6.33 15.01
C SER A 487 10.84 7.52 14.05
N ARG A 488 11.91 7.85 13.31
CA ARG A 488 11.91 8.99 12.38
C ARG A 488 10.88 8.80 11.25
N TYR A 489 10.77 7.59 10.70
CA TYR A 489 9.83 7.26 9.64
C TYR A 489 8.61 6.50 10.17
N PHE A 490 7.88 7.15 11.07
CA PHE A 490 6.70 6.62 11.73
C PHE A 490 5.40 7.17 11.14
N ASP A 491 4.44 6.30 10.88
CA ASP A 491 3.09 6.69 10.47
C ASP A 491 2.21 6.88 11.73
N GLN A 492 1.92 8.15 12.04
CA GLN A 492 1.10 8.53 13.20
C GLN A 492 -0.31 7.95 13.16
N ARG A 493 -0.89 7.73 11.97
CA ARG A 493 -2.27 7.23 11.84
C ARG A 493 -2.33 5.73 12.12
N ARG A 494 -1.36 4.98 11.58
CA ARG A 494 -1.28 3.51 11.74
C ARG A 494 -0.57 3.07 13.03
N LYS A 495 0.07 4.01 13.74
CA LYS A 495 0.93 3.75 14.90
C LYS A 495 2.02 2.70 14.61
N GLN A 496 2.56 2.69 13.39
CA GLN A 496 3.57 1.74 12.94
C GLN A 496 4.62 2.45 12.07
N SER A 497 5.81 1.86 11.95
CA SER A 497 6.84 2.38 11.05
C SER A 497 6.48 2.13 9.59
N LYS A 498 6.83 3.07 8.69
CA LYS A 498 6.71 2.90 7.24
C LYS A 498 7.72 1.89 6.66
N LEU A 499 8.72 1.52 7.46
CA LEU A 499 9.87 0.74 7.04
C LEU A 499 9.92 -0.60 7.77
N HIS A 500 10.43 -1.61 7.09
CA HIS A 500 10.77 -2.91 7.65
C HIS A 500 12.28 -3.16 7.56
N PHE A 501 12.83 -3.91 8.51
CA PHE A 501 14.26 -4.14 8.66
C PHE A 501 14.53 -5.64 8.65
N ILE A 502 15.37 -6.08 7.71
CA ILE A 502 15.82 -7.47 7.64
C ILE A 502 16.83 -7.70 8.76
N GLN A 503 16.49 -8.54 9.73
CA GLN A 503 17.33 -8.76 10.92
C GLN A 503 18.66 -9.46 10.61
N GLN A 504 18.72 -10.21 9.50
CA GLN A 504 19.92 -10.90 9.09
C GLN A 504 20.99 -9.90 8.59
N PRO A 505 22.18 -9.85 9.20
CA PRO A 505 23.24 -8.94 8.77
C PRO A 505 23.80 -9.36 7.41
N PHE A 506 23.92 -8.37 6.53
CA PHE A 506 24.52 -8.52 5.21
C PHE A 506 26.04 -8.61 5.31
N ILE A 507 26.67 -7.66 6.02
CA ILE A 507 28.11 -7.62 6.25
C ILE A 507 28.40 -7.11 7.67
N GLU A 508 29.44 -7.67 8.28
CA GLU A 508 30.00 -7.23 9.56
C GLU A 508 31.46 -6.85 9.37
N TYR A 509 31.88 -5.71 9.91
CA TYR A 509 33.26 -5.22 9.90
C TYR A 509 33.57 -4.40 11.15
N LEU A 510 34.86 -4.29 11.48
CA LEU A 510 35.33 -3.50 12.62
C LEU A 510 35.62 -2.06 12.22
N THR A 511 35.39 -1.12 13.13
CA THR A 511 35.76 0.28 12.94
C THR A 511 36.80 0.77 13.93
N ALA A 512 37.57 1.76 13.50
CA ALA A 512 38.57 2.44 14.32
C ALA A 512 38.73 3.91 13.88
N MET A 513 39.20 4.74 14.81
CA MET A 513 39.84 6.02 14.49
C MET A 513 41.16 5.79 13.76
N ALA A 514 41.64 6.82 13.06
CA ALA A 514 42.93 6.75 12.37
C ALA A 514 43.75 8.02 12.54
N LEU A 515 45.07 7.83 12.55
CA LEU A 515 46.07 8.89 12.55
C LEU A 515 47.04 8.68 11.39
N PRO A 516 47.80 9.73 11.03
CA PRO A 516 48.99 9.58 10.22
C PRO A 516 49.95 8.56 10.84
N LYS A 517 50.52 7.68 10.01
CA LYS A 517 51.46 6.62 10.43
C LYS A 517 52.75 7.17 11.03
N ASN A 518 53.10 8.41 10.69
CA ASN A 518 54.22 9.17 11.24
C ASN A 518 53.87 9.97 12.51
N SER A 519 52.64 9.87 13.04
CA SER A 519 52.23 10.66 14.20
C SER A 519 52.90 10.18 15.49
N PRO A 520 53.61 11.06 16.23
CA PRO A 520 54.20 10.71 17.52
C PRO A 520 53.16 10.52 18.63
N LEU A 521 51.92 10.95 18.41
CA LEU A 521 50.83 10.87 19.39
C LEU A 521 50.14 9.50 19.40
N PHE A 522 50.44 8.65 18.40
CA PHE A 522 49.78 7.35 18.23
C PHE A 522 49.81 6.46 19.49
N PRO A 523 50.94 6.25 20.20
CA PRO A 523 50.98 5.38 21.37
C PRO A 523 50.08 5.88 22.51
N THR A 524 50.07 7.20 22.76
CA THR A 524 49.27 7.83 23.81
C THR A 524 47.78 7.76 23.49
N ILE A 525 47.39 8.15 22.26
CA ILE A 525 45.99 8.10 21.81
C ILE A 525 45.47 6.66 21.80
N ARG A 526 46.29 5.69 21.38
CA ARG A 526 45.94 4.27 21.42
C ARG A 526 45.70 3.78 22.83
N ARG A 527 46.56 4.13 23.80
CA ARG A 527 46.39 3.76 25.21
C ARG A 527 45.10 4.35 25.78
N LEU A 528 44.83 5.64 25.52
CA LEU A 528 43.58 6.28 25.94
C LEU A 528 42.35 5.60 25.33
N THR A 529 42.42 5.26 24.04
CA THR A 529 41.33 4.57 23.35
C THR A 529 41.03 3.20 23.96
N ILE A 530 42.08 2.42 24.27
CA ILE A 530 41.95 1.11 24.93
C ILE A 530 41.35 1.28 26.32
N ASN A 531 41.84 2.24 27.11
CA ASN A 531 41.28 2.52 28.44
C ASN A 531 39.79 2.88 28.37
N CYS A 532 39.35 3.67 27.37
CA CYS A 532 37.94 3.98 27.18
C CYS A 532 37.09 2.74 26.85
N LEU A 533 37.64 1.83 26.04
CA LEU A 533 36.98 0.57 25.69
C LEU A 533 36.86 -0.35 26.91
N GLU A 534 37.94 -0.53 27.67
CA GLU A 534 37.99 -1.36 28.88
C GLU A 534 37.08 -0.83 29.99
N ASN A 535 36.98 0.49 30.13
CA ASN A 535 36.05 1.13 31.08
C ASN A 535 34.58 1.10 30.61
N GLY A 536 34.30 0.54 29.43
CA GLY A 536 32.93 0.38 28.92
C GLY A 536 32.29 1.67 28.40
N ILE A 537 33.06 2.74 28.16
CA ILE A 537 32.55 4.02 27.63
C ILE A 537 31.89 3.82 26.27
N VAL A 538 32.49 3.00 25.41
CA VAL A 538 31.94 2.66 24.08
C VAL A 538 30.58 1.98 24.20
N ASN A 539 30.46 0.97 25.08
CA ASN A 539 29.22 0.25 25.30
C ASN A 539 28.12 1.16 25.87
N TYR A 540 28.49 2.04 26.81
CA TYR A 540 27.57 3.04 27.37
C TYR A 540 27.04 3.98 26.28
N GLN A 541 27.92 4.57 25.47
CA GLN A 541 27.52 5.46 24.37
C GLN A 541 26.62 4.76 23.36
N LEU A 542 26.95 3.53 22.95
CA LEU A 542 26.09 2.74 22.05
C LEU A 542 24.72 2.40 22.67
N SER A 543 24.65 2.18 23.99
CA SER A 543 23.38 1.94 24.69
C SER A 543 22.47 3.17 24.72
N LEU A 544 23.05 4.38 24.86
CA LEU A 544 22.31 5.64 24.82
C LEU A 544 21.63 5.86 23.46
N ILE A 545 22.27 5.44 22.36
CA ILE A 545 21.70 5.51 21.01
C ILE A 545 20.39 4.72 20.94
N ARG A 546 20.41 3.48 21.45
CA ARG A 546 19.24 2.59 21.47
C ARG A 546 18.13 3.17 22.35
N GLN A 547 18.46 3.60 23.57
CA GLN A 547 17.49 4.20 24.49
C GLN A 547 16.85 5.46 23.90
N LYS A 548 17.63 6.32 23.24
CA LYS A 548 17.10 7.53 22.60
C LYS A 548 16.11 7.19 21.47
N GLY A 549 16.38 6.17 20.67
CA GLY A 549 15.44 5.68 19.66
C GLY A 549 14.10 5.23 20.27
N VAL A 550 14.18 4.44 21.35
CA VAL A 550 12.99 3.98 22.09
C VAL A 550 12.23 5.16 22.71
N LEU A 551 12.94 6.13 23.31
CA LEU A 551 12.32 7.33 23.88
C LEU A 551 11.62 8.18 22.82
N LEU A 552 12.20 8.33 21.63
CA LEU A 552 11.56 9.03 20.50
C LEU A 552 10.29 8.30 20.06
N GLN A 553 10.33 6.96 20.00
CA GLN A 553 9.16 6.15 19.70
C GLN A 553 8.07 6.27 20.79
N ILE A 554 8.45 6.24 22.07
CA ILE A 554 7.54 6.47 23.18
C ILE A 554 6.93 7.86 23.07
N ALA A 555 7.73 8.90 22.84
CA ALA A 555 7.24 10.28 22.69
C ALA A 555 6.23 10.42 21.54
N GLN A 556 6.47 9.74 20.41
CA GLN A 556 5.51 9.68 19.30
C GLN A 556 4.22 8.95 19.67
N ASN A 557 4.32 7.87 20.44
CA ASN A 557 3.17 7.08 20.90
C ASN A 557 2.38 7.77 22.04
N ARG A 558 3.04 8.61 22.85
CA ARG A 558 2.48 9.24 24.06
C ARG A 558 1.42 10.30 23.76
N ASN A 559 1.22 10.66 22.49
CA ASN A 559 0.27 11.70 22.09
C ASN A 559 -1.22 11.31 22.18
N LYS A 560 -1.59 10.16 22.76
CA LYS A 560 -2.87 9.90 23.49
C LYS A 560 -2.92 8.46 24.03
N THR A 561 -3.21 8.35 25.33
CA THR A 561 -3.76 7.19 26.09
C THR A 561 -3.40 5.79 25.59
N LEU A 562 -2.46 5.12 26.25
CA LEU A 562 -2.22 3.69 26.09
C LEU A 562 -1.93 3.06 27.46
N ARG A 563 -2.94 2.34 27.98
CA ARG A 563 -2.66 1.02 28.55
C ARG A 563 -2.22 0.15 27.37
N ASP A 564 -1.05 -0.47 27.48
CA ASP A 564 -0.62 -1.55 26.60
C ASP A 564 -1.45 -2.80 26.88
N GLU A 565 -2.74 -2.79 26.52
CA GLU A 565 -3.41 -4.05 26.27
C GLU A 565 -2.89 -4.56 24.91
N PRO A 566 -2.30 -5.77 24.84
CA PRO A 566 -1.90 -6.33 23.56
C PRO A 566 -3.13 -6.29 22.65
N PRO A 567 -3.04 -5.71 21.43
CA PRO A 567 -4.20 -5.51 20.59
C PRO A 567 -4.90 -6.86 20.43
N ALA A 568 -6.17 -6.94 20.84
CA ALA A 568 -7.00 -8.11 20.60
C ALA A 568 -6.80 -8.51 19.13
N ARG A 569 -6.26 -9.72 18.91
CA ARG A 569 -5.85 -10.16 17.57
C ARG A 569 -7.06 -10.11 16.65
N ARG A 570 -7.10 -9.13 15.75
CA ARG A 570 -8.19 -8.94 14.81
C ARG A 570 -8.09 -9.99 13.73
N VAL A 571 -9.10 -10.86 13.62
CA VAL A 571 -9.20 -11.79 12.48
C VAL A 571 -9.80 -11.01 11.31
N ASN A 572 -9.02 -10.85 10.24
CA ASN A 572 -9.50 -10.19 9.03
C ASN A 572 -10.45 -11.12 8.25
N LEU A 573 -11.69 -10.68 8.02
CA LEU A 573 -12.69 -11.40 7.25
C LEU A 573 -12.21 -11.70 5.81
N PHE A 574 -11.29 -10.90 5.29
CA PHE A 574 -10.69 -11.09 3.97
C PHE A 574 -9.98 -12.45 3.82
N ASN A 575 -9.47 -13.03 4.90
CA ASN A 575 -8.86 -14.36 4.88
C ASN A 575 -9.90 -15.50 4.70
N MET A 576 -11.18 -15.21 4.92
CA MET A 576 -12.32 -16.13 4.74
C MET A 576 -12.95 -16.05 3.34
N ARG A 577 -12.50 -15.15 2.47
CA ARG A 577 -13.17 -14.85 1.19
C ARG A 577 -13.42 -16.07 0.31
N ILE A 578 -12.45 -16.99 0.24
CA ILE A 578 -12.55 -18.20 -0.60
C ILE A 578 -13.64 -19.11 -0.06
N VAL A 579 -13.78 -19.21 1.27
CA VAL A 579 -14.86 -19.98 1.91
C VAL A 579 -16.22 -19.38 1.55
N PHE A 580 -16.36 -18.06 1.60
CA PHE A 580 -17.61 -17.39 1.20
C PHE A 580 -17.93 -17.57 -0.28
N TYR A 581 -16.95 -17.48 -1.18
CA TYR A 581 -17.16 -17.72 -2.61
C TYR A 581 -17.61 -19.15 -2.90
N VAL A 582 -16.97 -20.14 -2.28
CA VAL A 582 -17.37 -21.55 -2.41
C VAL A 582 -18.79 -21.75 -1.86
N TYR A 583 -19.09 -21.16 -0.69
CA TYR A 583 -20.42 -21.23 -0.08
C TYR A 583 -21.50 -20.62 -0.97
N LEU A 584 -21.29 -19.41 -1.50
CA LEU A 584 -22.24 -18.73 -2.38
C LEU A 584 -22.45 -19.51 -3.69
N PHE A 585 -21.37 -20.00 -4.29
CA PHE A 585 -21.44 -20.82 -5.49
C PHE A 585 -22.22 -22.12 -5.27
N MET A 586 -21.93 -22.85 -4.18
CA MET A 586 -22.63 -24.09 -3.84
C MET A 586 -24.11 -23.86 -3.55
N ASN A 587 -24.47 -22.78 -2.84
CA ASN A 587 -25.87 -22.42 -2.63
C ASN A 587 -26.55 -22.03 -3.94
N GLY A 588 -25.90 -21.25 -4.79
CA GLY A 588 -26.43 -20.89 -6.11
C GLY A 588 -26.67 -22.12 -6.99
N ALA A 589 -25.73 -23.07 -7.00
CA ALA A 589 -25.89 -24.35 -7.70
C ALA A 589 -27.02 -25.19 -7.11
N ALA A 590 -27.16 -25.26 -5.77
CA ALA A 590 -28.26 -25.97 -5.12
C ALA A 590 -29.62 -25.35 -5.46
N ILE A 591 -29.72 -24.02 -5.48
CA ILE A 591 -30.92 -23.28 -5.88
C ILE A 591 -31.25 -23.55 -7.36
N LEU A 592 -30.24 -23.57 -8.23
CA LEU A 592 -30.43 -23.88 -9.65
C LEU A 592 -30.96 -25.31 -9.83
N VAL A 593 -30.36 -26.30 -9.16
CA VAL A 593 -30.84 -27.70 -9.16
C VAL A 593 -32.28 -27.76 -8.64
N PHE A 594 -32.59 -27.07 -7.54
CA PHE A 594 -33.93 -27.00 -6.98
C PHE A 594 -34.96 -26.42 -7.96
N PHE A 595 -34.63 -25.33 -8.67
CA PHE A 595 -35.50 -24.78 -9.71
C PHE A 595 -35.63 -25.71 -10.93
N CYS A 596 -34.54 -26.35 -11.35
CA CYS A 596 -34.56 -27.33 -12.44
C CYS A 596 -35.37 -28.57 -12.09
N GLU A 597 -35.48 -28.96 -10.82
CA GLU A 597 -36.35 -30.05 -10.37
C GLU A 597 -37.81 -29.59 -10.23
N ILE A 598 -38.06 -28.43 -9.61
CA ILE A 598 -39.42 -27.95 -9.37
C ILE A 598 -40.15 -27.59 -10.65
N VAL A 599 -39.51 -26.90 -11.60
CA VAL A 599 -40.18 -26.43 -12.82
C VAL A 599 -40.81 -27.57 -13.64
N PRO A 600 -40.16 -28.73 -13.85
CA PRO A 600 -40.77 -29.87 -14.53
C PRO A 600 -41.67 -30.74 -13.62
N ILE A 601 -41.44 -30.80 -12.30
CA ILE A 601 -42.21 -31.66 -11.40
C ILE A 601 -43.52 -31.00 -10.93
N LEU A 602 -43.54 -29.67 -10.82
CA LEU A 602 -44.69 -28.91 -10.32
C LEU A 602 -45.99 -29.10 -11.13
N PRO A 603 -45.97 -29.19 -12.48
CA PRO A 603 -47.16 -29.53 -13.25
C PRO A 603 -47.73 -30.91 -12.89
N ASP A 604 -46.89 -31.93 -12.73
CA ASP A 604 -47.31 -33.30 -12.38
C ASP A 604 -47.84 -33.36 -10.94
N TYR A 605 -47.21 -32.62 -10.02
CA TYR A 605 -47.65 -32.50 -8.63
C TYR A 605 -49.00 -31.79 -8.53
N LEU A 606 -49.20 -30.70 -9.27
CA LEU A 606 -50.47 -29.95 -9.31
C LEU A 606 -51.60 -30.75 -9.96
N VAL A 607 -51.31 -31.61 -10.95
CA VAL A 607 -52.29 -32.52 -11.55
C VAL A 607 -52.76 -33.59 -10.55
N GLN A 608 -51.88 -34.09 -9.67
CA GLN A 608 -52.27 -35.01 -8.59
C GLN A 608 -53.21 -34.39 -7.55
N PHE A 609 -53.07 -33.10 -7.24
CA PHE A 609 -53.96 -32.39 -6.31
C PHE A 609 -55.28 -31.91 -6.95
N HIS A 610 -55.43 -32.00 -8.27
CA HIS A 610 -56.58 -31.46 -9.00
C HIS A 610 -57.82 -32.39 -9.03
N THR A 611 -57.75 -33.57 -8.40
CA THR A 611 -58.84 -34.57 -8.39
C THR A 611 -59.97 -34.28 -7.38
N SER A 612 -59.86 -33.22 -6.57
CA SER A 612 -60.87 -32.86 -5.56
C SER A 612 -61.31 -31.39 -5.65
N VAL A 613 -61.80 -30.96 -6.82
CA VAL A 613 -62.45 -29.64 -6.98
C VAL A 613 -63.85 -29.83 -7.58
N PRO A 614 -64.92 -29.30 -6.98
CA PRO A 614 -66.28 -29.41 -7.52
C PRO A 614 -66.41 -28.76 -8.90
N ALA A 615 -67.20 -29.38 -9.78
CA ALA A 615 -67.38 -29.00 -11.19
C ALA A 615 -67.91 -27.56 -11.41
N SER A 616 -68.39 -26.88 -10.37
CA SER A 616 -68.78 -25.47 -10.42
C SER A 616 -67.62 -24.49 -10.59
N VAL A 617 -66.38 -24.92 -10.32
CA VAL A 617 -65.15 -24.10 -10.49
C VAL A 617 -64.50 -24.33 -11.87
N ILE A 618 -65.00 -25.28 -12.67
CA ILE A 618 -64.39 -25.71 -13.94
C ILE A 618 -64.92 -24.94 -15.16
N TYR A 619 -65.96 -24.11 -15.03
CA TYR A 619 -66.47 -23.30 -16.15
C TYR A 619 -65.85 -21.90 -16.22
N LYS A 620 -64.76 -21.77 -16.97
CA LYS A 620 -64.62 -20.85 -18.14
C LYS A 620 -63.27 -21.09 -18.83
N ASN A 621 -63.36 -21.70 -20.02
CA ASN A 621 -62.34 -21.85 -21.07
C ASN A 621 -61.11 -22.73 -20.78
N PHE A 622 -61.23 -24.04 -21.00
CA PHE A 622 -60.20 -24.83 -21.70
C PHE A 622 -60.77 -26.19 -22.15
N SER A 623 -61.02 -26.36 -23.45
CA SER A 623 -61.27 -27.67 -24.07
C SER A 623 -59.93 -28.38 -24.28
N LEU A 624 -59.66 -29.41 -23.47
CA LEU A 624 -58.54 -30.33 -23.66
C LEU A 624 -58.82 -31.25 -24.86
N HIS A 625 -58.48 -30.79 -26.06
CA HIS A 625 -58.38 -31.64 -27.25
C HIS A 625 -56.92 -31.65 -27.69
N TYR A 626 -56.05 -32.36 -26.99
CA TYR A 626 -54.82 -32.96 -27.52
C TYR A 626 -54.10 -33.71 -26.39
N VAL A 627 -53.57 -34.89 -26.71
CA VAL A 627 -52.88 -35.88 -25.84
C VAL A 627 -53.82 -36.93 -25.23
N PRO A 628 -54.18 -37.94 -26.04
CA PRO A 628 -53.66 -39.26 -25.70
C PRO A 628 -53.10 -39.97 -26.95
N LYS A 629 -51.77 -39.99 -27.08
CA LYS A 629 -51.12 -40.90 -28.04
C LYS A 629 -49.76 -41.45 -27.59
N LEU A 630 -49.44 -41.39 -26.30
CA LEU A 630 -48.16 -41.94 -25.80
C LEU A 630 -48.28 -43.01 -24.71
N ILE A 631 -49.49 -43.43 -24.34
CA ILE A 631 -49.67 -44.56 -23.41
C ILE A 631 -50.84 -45.39 -23.90
N GLY A 632 -50.55 -46.59 -24.38
CA GLY A 632 -51.55 -47.60 -24.71
C GLY A 632 -52.21 -48.12 -23.45
N ALA A 633 -53.23 -47.41 -22.98
CA ALA A 633 -54.15 -47.87 -21.95
C ALA A 633 -55.54 -48.01 -22.58
N VAL A 634 -56.07 -49.22 -22.44
CA VAL A 634 -57.34 -49.69 -22.97
C VAL A 634 -58.51 -48.86 -22.44
N SER A 635 -59.46 -48.61 -23.33
CA SER A 635 -60.71 -47.89 -23.13
C SER A 635 -61.64 -48.61 -22.15
N GLU A 636 -62.20 -47.89 -21.18
CA GLU A 636 -63.53 -48.17 -20.67
C GLU A 636 -64.39 -46.90 -20.69
N THR A 637 -65.64 -47.12 -21.06
CA THR A 637 -66.67 -46.18 -21.47
C THR A 637 -67.25 -45.36 -20.33
N VAL A 638 -67.25 -44.03 -20.45
CA VAL A 638 -68.16 -43.17 -19.70
C VAL A 638 -68.91 -42.27 -20.68
N VAL A 639 -70.22 -42.53 -20.78
CA VAL A 639 -71.20 -41.76 -21.54
C VAL A 639 -71.39 -40.39 -20.88
N VAL A 640 -71.15 -39.31 -21.62
CA VAL A 640 -71.52 -37.95 -21.18
C VAL A 640 -72.71 -37.48 -22.01
N VAL A 641 -73.85 -37.36 -21.33
CA VAL A 641 -75.08 -36.74 -21.83
C VAL A 641 -74.86 -35.23 -21.95
N GLN A 642 -75.13 -34.66 -23.13
CA GLN A 642 -75.25 -33.21 -23.32
C GLN A 642 -76.60 -32.72 -22.77
N PRO A 643 -76.64 -31.66 -21.94
CA PRO A 643 -77.82 -30.84 -21.80
C PRO A 643 -77.78 -29.67 -22.79
N THR A 644 -78.88 -29.56 -23.51
CA THR A 644 -79.35 -28.48 -24.39
C THR A 644 -79.31 -27.09 -23.74
N HIS A 645 -79.07 -26.08 -24.59
CA HIS A 645 -79.05 -24.63 -24.37
C HIS A 645 -79.84 -24.05 -23.16
N PRO A 646 -79.28 -23.01 -22.51
CA PRO A 646 -80.04 -21.89 -21.98
C PRO A 646 -79.62 -20.54 -22.64
N PRO A 647 -80.41 -19.46 -22.43
CA PRO A 647 -80.74 -18.49 -23.46
C PRO A 647 -79.81 -17.27 -23.51
N ALA A 648 -79.97 -16.53 -24.62
CA ALA A 648 -79.32 -15.27 -24.92
C ALA A 648 -79.64 -14.20 -23.88
N ASP A 649 -78.66 -13.88 -23.05
CA ASP A 649 -78.50 -12.56 -22.43
C ASP A 649 -77.05 -12.14 -22.62
N ARG A 650 -76.87 -10.92 -23.13
CA ARG A 650 -75.59 -10.33 -23.60
C ARG A 650 -74.42 -10.68 -22.68
N GLU A 651 -73.51 -11.54 -23.17
CA GLU A 651 -72.17 -11.64 -22.59
C GLU A 651 -71.48 -10.28 -22.76
N PRO A 652 -70.94 -9.67 -21.69
CA PRO A 652 -70.10 -8.49 -21.85
C PRO A 652 -68.91 -8.90 -22.71
N SER A 653 -68.66 -8.13 -23.77
CA SER A 653 -67.57 -8.39 -24.69
C SER A 653 -66.24 -8.39 -23.92
N MET A 654 -65.27 -9.24 -24.31
CA MET A 654 -63.92 -9.23 -23.69
C MET A 654 -63.23 -7.85 -23.79
N GLU A 655 -63.75 -6.94 -24.62
CA GLU A 655 -63.29 -5.57 -24.79
C GLU A 655 -63.69 -4.65 -23.60
N ASP A 656 -64.83 -4.87 -22.96
CA ASP A 656 -65.29 -4.08 -21.79
C ASP A 656 -64.51 -4.42 -20.50
N GLU A 657 -64.04 -5.67 -20.35
CA GLU A 657 -63.17 -6.08 -19.24
C GLU A 657 -61.75 -5.48 -19.37
N ASN A 658 -61.27 -5.29 -20.61
CA ASN A 658 -59.96 -4.71 -20.88
C ASN A 658 -59.87 -3.24 -20.48
N GLY A 659 -60.93 -2.46 -20.70
CA GLY A 659 -60.99 -1.05 -20.27
C GLY A 659 -60.85 -0.90 -18.75
N SER A 660 -61.51 -1.76 -17.97
CA SER A 660 -61.45 -1.73 -16.51
C SER A 660 -60.07 -2.13 -15.96
N ILE A 661 -59.43 -3.14 -16.56
CA ILE A 661 -58.05 -3.56 -16.20
C ILE A 661 -57.05 -2.46 -16.58
N GLY A 662 -57.21 -1.84 -17.76
CA GLY A 662 -56.40 -0.72 -18.21
C GLY A 662 -56.47 0.49 -17.29
N ILE A 663 -57.68 0.88 -16.85
CA ILE A 663 -57.87 1.96 -15.87
C ILE A 663 -57.19 1.61 -14.53
N LEU A 664 -57.34 0.38 -14.05
CA LEU A 664 -56.73 -0.08 -12.79
C LEU A 664 -55.19 -0.05 -12.85
N LEU A 665 -54.59 -0.41 -13.99
CA LEU A 665 -53.14 -0.33 -14.21
C LEU A 665 -52.68 1.13 -14.33
N GLY A 666 -53.43 1.98 -15.03
CA GLY A 666 -53.11 3.39 -15.28
C GLY A 666 -53.20 4.31 -14.04
N VAL A 667 -54.10 4.02 -13.10
CA VAL A 667 -54.32 4.86 -11.90
C VAL A 667 -53.06 5.02 -11.04
N LYS A 668 -52.22 3.99 -10.95
CA LYS A 668 -50.93 4.09 -10.25
C LYS A 668 -50.05 5.19 -10.87
N ALA A 669 -49.92 5.17 -12.20
CA ALA A 669 -49.10 6.14 -12.93
C ALA A 669 -49.73 7.55 -12.90
N LEU A 670 -51.06 7.64 -12.95
CA LEU A 670 -51.80 8.90 -12.87
C LEU A 670 -51.61 9.58 -11.50
N VAL A 671 -51.77 8.83 -10.40
CA VAL A 671 -51.52 9.40 -9.06
C VAL A 671 -50.06 9.77 -8.88
N GLN A 672 -49.13 8.96 -9.37
CA GLN A 672 -47.71 9.27 -9.35
C GLN A 672 -47.38 10.56 -10.14
N LEU A 673 -48.03 10.78 -11.30
CA LEU A 673 -47.87 11.99 -12.12
C LEU A 673 -48.17 13.27 -11.33
N PHE A 674 -49.29 13.30 -10.60
CA PHE A 674 -49.66 14.47 -9.77
C PHE A 674 -48.87 14.56 -8.47
N ALA A 675 -48.43 13.42 -7.92
CA ALA A 675 -47.63 13.40 -6.69
C ALA A 675 -46.19 13.85 -6.91
N ASN A 676 -45.58 13.59 -8.08
CA ASN A 676 -44.18 13.93 -8.37
C ASN A 676 -43.82 15.42 -8.16
N PRO A 677 -44.59 16.42 -8.69
CA PRO A 677 -44.38 17.84 -8.40
C PRO A 677 -44.43 18.20 -6.91
N LEU A 678 -45.40 17.62 -6.19
CA LEU A 678 -45.61 17.87 -4.76
C LEU A 678 -44.44 17.31 -3.95
N VAL A 679 -43.99 16.10 -4.27
CA VAL A 679 -42.85 15.45 -3.61
C VAL A 679 -41.56 16.22 -3.84
N GLY A 680 -41.23 16.57 -5.09
CA GLY A 680 -39.97 17.30 -5.36
C GLY A 680 -39.96 18.74 -4.83
N SER A 681 -41.12 19.34 -4.53
CA SER A 681 -41.20 20.60 -3.78
C SER A 681 -41.08 20.38 -2.26
N SER A 682 -41.64 19.26 -1.78
CA SER A 682 -41.61 18.84 -0.38
C SER A 682 -40.19 18.52 0.11
N THR A 683 -39.31 18.04 -0.78
CA THR A 683 -37.89 17.75 -0.44
C THR A 683 -37.13 18.98 0.04
N ALA A 684 -37.47 20.18 -0.43
CA ALA A 684 -36.85 21.41 0.04
C ALA A 684 -37.19 21.72 1.52
N ARG A 685 -38.33 21.24 2.02
CA ARG A 685 -38.82 21.50 3.38
C ARG A 685 -38.56 20.37 4.36
N PHE A 686 -38.59 19.11 3.91
CA PHE A 686 -38.53 17.94 4.78
C PHE A 686 -37.30 17.04 4.55
N GLY A 687 -36.41 17.41 3.62
CA GLY A 687 -35.29 16.56 3.19
C GLY A 687 -35.76 15.33 2.39
N TYR A 688 -34.83 14.44 2.05
CA TYR A 688 -35.12 13.26 1.22
C TYR A 688 -35.54 12.02 2.04
N CYS A 689 -35.01 11.85 3.26
CA CYS A 689 -35.23 10.63 4.05
C CYS A 689 -36.68 10.49 4.55
N LEU A 690 -37.31 11.57 5.00
CA LEU A 690 -38.67 11.52 5.57
C LEU A 690 -39.73 11.15 4.53
N PRO A 691 -39.72 11.71 3.30
CA PRO A 691 -40.55 11.22 2.21
C PRO A 691 -40.29 9.75 1.82
N ILE A 692 -39.04 9.26 1.81
CA ILE A 692 -38.74 7.85 1.49
C ILE A 692 -39.41 6.90 2.50
N THR A 693 -39.32 7.21 3.80
CA THR A 693 -39.96 6.43 4.86
C THR A 693 -41.48 6.47 4.73
N PHE A 694 -42.06 7.64 4.45
CA PHE A 694 -43.48 7.78 4.17
C PHE A 694 -43.92 6.95 2.95
N GLY A 695 -43.14 6.98 1.87
CA GLY A 695 -43.41 6.20 0.67
C GLY A 695 -43.38 4.70 0.92
N THR A 696 -42.42 4.22 1.72
CA THR A 696 -42.32 2.80 2.11
C THR A 696 -43.50 2.38 2.98
N ALA A 697 -43.96 3.24 3.90
CA ALA A 697 -45.17 3.02 4.67
C ALA A 697 -46.44 2.98 3.80
N ALA A 698 -46.55 3.85 2.79
CA ALA A 698 -47.64 3.82 1.82
C ALA A 698 -47.64 2.52 0.98
N LEU A 699 -46.47 2.01 0.57
CA LEU A 699 -46.35 0.71 -0.10
C LEU A 699 -46.78 -0.47 0.78
N LEU A 700 -46.45 -0.43 2.07
CA LEU A 700 -46.91 -1.43 3.04
C LEU A 700 -48.45 -1.41 3.14
N LEU A 701 -49.04 -0.23 3.28
CA LEU A 701 -50.49 -0.06 3.34
C LEU A 701 -51.17 -0.56 2.05
N ALA A 702 -50.64 -0.18 0.88
CA ALA A 702 -51.16 -0.66 -0.40
C ALA A 702 -51.10 -2.19 -0.52
N SER A 703 -49.99 -2.82 -0.09
CA SER A 703 -49.82 -4.28 -0.12
C SER A 703 -50.83 -4.99 0.80
N LEU A 704 -51.11 -4.44 1.99
CA LEU A 704 -52.14 -4.96 2.88
C LEU A 704 -53.54 -4.83 2.26
N ILE A 705 -53.87 -3.70 1.63
CA ILE A 705 -55.16 -3.51 0.94
C ILE A 705 -55.28 -4.48 -0.24
N PHE A 706 -54.21 -4.77 -0.99
CA PHE A 706 -54.23 -5.78 -2.05
C PHE A 706 -54.44 -7.21 -1.52
N GLY A 707 -53.82 -7.55 -0.38
CA GLY A 707 -53.95 -8.86 0.24
C GLY A 707 -55.37 -9.15 0.74
N PHE A 708 -56.02 -8.15 1.36
CA PHE A 708 -57.36 -8.30 1.94
C PHE A 708 -58.50 -7.79 1.04
N GLY A 709 -58.19 -7.09 -0.06
CA GLY A 709 -59.16 -6.44 -0.93
C GLY A 709 -59.93 -7.41 -1.82
N THR A 710 -61.27 -7.41 -1.69
CA THR A 710 -62.18 -8.25 -2.48
C THR A 710 -62.98 -7.49 -3.53
N SER A 711 -62.97 -6.16 -3.51
CA SER A 711 -63.74 -5.31 -4.43
C SER A 711 -62.87 -4.51 -5.41
N TYR A 712 -63.39 -4.17 -6.58
CA TYR A 712 -62.70 -3.31 -7.56
C TYR A 712 -62.27 -1.96 -6.95
N SER A 713 -63.14 -1.34 -6.15
CA SER A 713 -62.84 -0.08 -5.45
C SER A 713 -61.68 -0.23 -4.46
N SER A 714 -61.56 -1.36 -3.76
CA SER A 714 -60.43 -1.61 -2.85
C SER A 714 -59.10 -1.74 -3.61
N LEU A 715 -59.10 -2.39 -4.77
CA LEU A 715 -57.92 -2.51 -5.65
C LEU A 715 -57.55 -1.17 -6.28
N PHE A 716 -58.55 -0.35 -6.63
CA PHE A 716 -58.34 1.00 -7.14
C PHE A 716 -57.66 1.89 -6.10
N VAL A 717 -58.16 1.90 -4.86
CA VAL A 717 -57.55 2.65 -3.75
C VAL A 717 -56.13 2.13 -3.46
N ALA A 718 -55.92 0.82 -3.45
CA ALA A 718 -54.59 0.24 -3.28
C ALA A 718 -53.61 0.70 -4.38
N ARG A 719 -54.05 0.76 -5.65
CA ARG A 719 -53.25 1.27 -6.77
C ARG A 719 -52.95 2.77 -6.64
N ALA A 720 -53.90 3.57 -6.17
CA ALA A 720 -53.70 4.99 -5.93
C ALA A 720 -52.66 5.23 -4.82
N VAL A 721 -52.78 4.55 -3.68
CA VAL A 721 -51.82 4.61 -2.57
C VAL A 721 -50.43 4.14 -3.00
N HIS A 722 -50.35 3.10 -3.85
CA HIS A 722 -49.11 2.64 -4.45
C HIS A 722 -48.47 3.73 -5.33
N GLY A 723 -49.24 4.43 -6.15
CA GLY A 723 -48.75 5.56 -6.95
C GLY A 723 -48.13 6.68 -6.11
N LEU A 724 -48.76 7.03 -4.99
CA LEU A 724 -48.24 8.00 -4.02
C LEU A 724 -46.91 7.54 -3.40
N GLY A 725 -46.84 6.27 -2.94
CA GLY A 725 -45.62 5.71 -2.38
C GLY A 725 -44.46 5.65 -3.39
N SER A 726 -44.76 5.29 -4.64
CA SER A 726 -43.80 5.25 -5.75
C SER A 726 -43.21 6.63 -6.07
N ALA A 727 -44.01 7.70 -5.99
CA ALA A 727 -43.54 9.07 -6.21
C ALA A 727 -42.49 9.47 -5.15
N CYS A 728 -42.81 9.22 -3.87
CA CYS A 728 -41.92 9.53 -2.76
C CYS A 728 -40.57 8.81 -2.85
N ILE A 729 -40.58 7.50 -3.12
CA ILE A 729 -39.36 6.69 -3.22
C ILE A 729 -38.57 7.03 -4.48
N GLY A 730 -39.23 7.15 -5.63
CA GLY A 730 -38.57 7.37 -6.92
C GLY A 730 -37.87 8.72 -7.02
N VAL A 731 -38.53 9.81 -6.58
CA VAL A 731 -37.94 11.16 -6.57
C VAL A 731 -36.84 11.24 -5.53
N CYS A 732 -37.16 10.98 -4.26
CA CYS A 732 -36.23 11.24 -3.17
C CYS A 732 -35.06 10.25 -3.14
N GLY A 733 -35.27 8.99 -3.57
CA GLY A 733 -34.21 8.00 -3.66
C GLY A 733 -33.12 8.39 -4.65
N MET A 734 -33.52 8.84 -5.85
CA MET A 734 -32.55 9.29 -6.86
C MET A 734 -31.90 10.63 -6.48
N SER A 735 -32.65 11.57 -5.88
CA SER A 735 -32.08 12.82 -5.36
C SER A 735 -31.08 12.60 -4.22
N LEU A 736 -31.33 11.63 -3.33
CA LEU A 736 -30.42 11.28 -2.24
C LEU A 736 -29.12 10.68 -2.79
N VAL A 737 -29.19 9.80 -3.79
CA VAL A 737 -28.00 9.25 -4.46
C VAL A 737 -27.22 10.36 -5.17
N ALA A 738 -27.90 11.30 -5.84
CA ALA A 738 -27.25 12.43 -6.48
C ALA A 738 -26.51 13.34 -5.49
N GLN A 739 -27.11 13.56 -4.30
CA GLN A 739 -26.52 14.36 -3.24
C GLN A 739 -25.31 13.67 -2.57
N LEU A 740 -25.40 12.36 -2.34
CA LEU A 740 -24.34 11.59 -1.67
C LEU A 740 -23.10 11.40 -2.53
N TYR A 741 -23.24 11.36 -3.86
CA TYR A 741 -22.15 11.14 -4.80
C TYR A 741 -21.95 12.35 -5.71
N THR A 742 -21.05 13.25 -5.32
CA THR A 742 -20.74 14.46 -6.08
C THR A 742 -19.82 14.21 -7.28
N GLU A 743 -18.99 13.16 -7.23
CA GLU A 743 -18.09 12.78 -8.33
C GLU A 743 -18.90 12.19 -9.52
N PRO A 744 -18.81 12.75 -10.75
CA PRO A 744 -19.67 12.36 -11.87
C PRO A 744 -19.49 10.89 -12.32
N ASP A 745 -18.26 10.36 -12.27
CA ASP A 745 -17.98 8.95 -12.62
C ASP A 745 -18.59 7.98 -11.60
N ARG A 746 -18.39 8.24 -10.30
CA ARG A 746 -18.99 7.42 -9.23
C ARG A 746 -20.51 7.55 -9.22
N ARG A 747 -21.04 8.77 -9.40
CA ARG A 747 -22.49 9.03 -9.46
C ARG A 747 -23.14 8.21 -10.57
N SER A 748 -22.56 8.21 -11.78
CA SER A 748 -23.06 7.42 -12.91
C SER A 748 -23.10 5.93 -12.58
N LYS A 749 -22.03 5.39 -11.99
CA LYS A 749 -21.96 3.96 -11.62
C LYS A 749 -22.97 3.57 -10.54
N VAL A 750 -23.12 4.40 -9.51
CA VAL A 750 -24.03 4.09 -8.39
C VAL A 750 -25.49 4.23 -8.82
N MET A 751 -25.85 5.28 -9.58
CA MET A 751 -27.20 5.42 -10.14
C MET A 751 -27.56 4.25 -11.05
N GLY A 752 -26.62 3.80 -11.90
CA GLY A 752 -26.79 2.58 -12.70
C GLY A 752 -27.03 1.32 -11.86
N THR A 753 -26.34 1.19 -10.72
CA THR A 753 -26.54 0.06 -9.79
C THR A 753 -27.92 0.11 -9.11
N VAL A 754 -28.38 1.30 -8.71
CA VAL A 754 -29.71 1.50 -8.09
C VAL A 754 -30.84 1.19 -9.07
N LEU A 755 -30.74 1.66 -10.32
CA LEU A 755 -31.68 1.31 -11.39
C LEU A 755 -31.62 -0.20 -11.71
N GLY A 756 -30.42 -0.77 -11.67
CA GLY A 756 -30.22 -2.22 -11.78
C GLY A 756 -30.92 -3.03 -10.69
N ALA A 757 -30.96 -2.54 -9.45
CA ALA A 757 -31.71 -3.20 -8.37
C ALA A 757 -33.22 -3.23 -8.65
N MET A 758 -33.77 -2.18 -9.29
CA MET A 758 -35.17 -2.18 -9.75
C MET A 758 -35.41 -3.27 -10.81
N ALA A 759 -34.46 -3.45 -11.74
CA ALA A 759 -34.50 -4.52 -12.74
C ALA A 759 -34.58 -5.92 -12.13
N VAL A 760 -33.77 -6.18 -11.10
CA VAL A 760 -33.77 -7.46 -10.37
C VAL A 760 -35.11 -7.67 -9.66
N GLY A 761 -35.67 -6.61 -9.08
CA GLY A 761 -37.00 -6.65 -8.45
C GLY A 761 -38.09 -7.08 -9.43
N VAL A 762 -38.07 -6.55 -10.66
CA VAL A 762 -39.00 -6.91 -11.74
C VAL A 762 -38.77 -8.36 -12.21
N LEU A 763 -37.50 -8.74 -12.43
CA LEU A 763 -37.08 -10.08 -12.84
C LEU A 763 -37.56 -11.18 -11.87
N VAL A 764 -37.43 -10.94 -10.57
CA VAL A 764 -37.88 -11.86 -9.51
C VAL A 764 -39.38 -11.75 -9.29
N GLY A 765 -39.94 -10.55 -9.44
CA GLY A 765 -41.34 -10.22 -9.14
C GLY A 765 -42.34 -10.99 -9.99
N TYR A 766 -42.17 -11.05 -11.32
CA TYR A 766 -43.15 -11.73 -12.18
C TYR A 766 -43.24 -13.25 -11.91
N PRO A 767 -42.12 -14.01 -11.85
CA PRO A 767 -42.18 -15.44 -11.53
C PRO A 767 -42.67 -15.67 -10.11
N PHE A 768 -42.20 -14.89 -9.12
CA PHE A 768 -42.62 -15.02 -7.74
C PHE A 768 -44.13 -14.79 -7.59
N GLY A 769 -44.67 -13.72 -8.17
CA GLY A 769 -46.08 -13.41 -8.12
C GLY A 769 -46.95 -14.51 -8.74
N GLY A 770 -46.54 -15.05 -9.89
CA GLY A 770 -47.23 -16.15 -10.57
C GLY A 770 -47.21 -17.45 -9.77
N ILE A 771 -46.06 -17.83 -9.22
CA ILE A 771 -45.90 -19.06 -8.41
C ILE A 771 -46.65 -18.94 -7.09
N ALA A 772 -46.48 -17.83 -6.36
CA ALA A 772 -47.13 -17.62 -5.07
C ALA A 772 -48.67 -17.58 -5.22
N TYR A 773 -49.18 -17.00 -6.31
CA TYR A 773 -50.60 -17.05 -6.65
C TYR A 773 -51.09 -18.47 -6.91
N ALA A 774 -50.32 -19.27 -7.67
CA ALA A 774 -50.70 -20.64 -8.02
C ALA A 774 -50.68 -21.61 -6.82
N VAL A 775 -49.75 -21.42 -5.88
CA VAL A 775 -49.56 -22.33 -4.75
C VAL A 775 -50.45 -21.98 -3.56
N ALA A 776 -50.60 -20.69 -3.25
CA ALA A 776 -51.22 -20.22 -2.00
C ALA A 776 -52.37 -19.22 -2.22
N GLY A 777 -52.81 -19.03 -3.46
CA GLY A 777 -53.95 -18.19 -3.83
C GLY A 777 -53.65 -16.69 -3.88
N LYS A 778 -54.70 -15.90 -4.12
CA LYS A 778 -54.63 -14.46 -4.43
C LYS A 778 -53.87 -13.61 -3.39
N ALA A 779 -54.01 -13.90 -2.10
CA ALA A 779 -53.49 -13.04 -1.03
C ALA A 779 -51.98 -13.24 -0.75
N ALA A 780 -51.42 -14.40 -1.11
CA ALA A 780 -50.07 -14.79 -0.73
C ALA A 780 -48.95 -13.87 -1.27
N PRO A 781 -48.93 -13.47 -2.56
CA PRO A 781 -47.91 -12.55 -3.07
C PRO A 781 -47.88 -11.21 -2.32
N PHE A 782 -49.05 -10.69 -1.95
CA PHE A 782 -49.21 -9.39 -1.30
C PHE A 782 -48.83 -9.42 0.18
N HIS A 783 -49.08 -10.52 0.89
CA HIS A 783 -48.62 -10.67 2.26
C HIS A 783 -47.09 -10.76 2.36
N VAL A 784 -46.44 -11.47 1.42
CA VAL A 784 -44.98 -11.50 1.38
C VAL A 784 -44.40 -10.11 1.08
N LEU A 785 -45.00 -9.37 0.14
CA LEU A 785 -44.64 -7.97 -0.11
C LEU A 785 -44.83 -7.09 1.14
N ALA A 786 -45.91 -7.27 1.90
CA ALA A 786 -46.12 -6.54 3.14
C ALA A 786 -45.04 -6.84 4.19
N VAL A 787 -44.62 -8.09 4.36
CA VAL A 787 -43.52 -8.46 5.26
C VAL A 787 -42.20 -7.83 4.81
N LEU A 788 -41.90 -7.84 3.51
CA LEU A 788 -40.69 -7.22 2.96
C LEU A 788 -40.69 -5.69 3.13
N CYS A 789 -41.82 -5.02 2.91
CA CYS A 789 -41.97 -3.59 3.16
C CYS A 789 -41.83 -3.25 4.65
N ALA A 790 -42.38 -4.07 5.56
CA ALA A 790 -42.22 -3.89 7.00
C ALA A 790 -40.74 -4.06 7.43
N ALA A 791 -40.05 -5.08 6.92
CA ALA A 791 -38.63 -5.28 7.17
C ALA A 791 -37.78 -4.12 6.64
N ASN A 792 -38.11 -3.59 5.45
CA ASN A 792 -37.44 -2.41 4.89
C ASN A 792 -37.69 -1.16 5.75
N LEU A 793 -38.88 -0.98 6.31
CA LEU A 793 -39.19 0.14 7.20
C LEU A 793 -38.38 0.07 8.50
N VAL A 794 -38.20 -1.14 9.07
CA VAL A 794 -37.33 -1.38 10.22
C VAL A 794 -35.88 -1.07 9.88
N LEU A 795 -35.41 -1.49 8.71
CA LEU A 795 -34.06 -1.19 8.23
C LEU A 795 -33.84 0.32 8.08
N GLN A 796 -34.79 1.02 7.46
CA GLN A 796 -34.79 2.47 7.32
C GLN A 796 -34.77 3.18 8.68
N TYR A 797 -35.51 2.68 9.66
CA TYR A 797 -35.50 3.23 11.03
C TYR A 797 -34.13 3.16 11.69
N PHE A 798 -33.37 2.08 11.46
CA PHE A 798 -32.02 1.91 12.04
C PHE A 798 -30.91 2.61 11.25
N GLN A 799 -31.08 2.81 9.94
CA GLN A 799 -30.02 3.30 9.05
C GLN A 799 -30.19 4.74 8.59
N LEU A 800 -31.42 5.22 8.42
CA LEU A 800 -31.69 6.62 8.12
C LEU A 800 -31.81 7.34 9.47
N ASP A 801 -30.92 8.27 9.77
CA ASP A 801 -30.97 9.12 10.98
C ASP A 801 -32.20 10.04 10.93
N ILE A 802 -33.38 9.49 11.22
CA ILE A 802 -34.66 10.22 11.26
C ILE A 802 -34.64 11.27 12.39
N GLY A 803 -33.78 11.09 13.41
CA GLY A 803 -33.70 11.92 14.61
C GLY A 803 -32.94 13.26 14.45
N ALA A 804 -31.98 13.35 13.52
CA ALA A 804 -31.11 14.53 13.41
C ALA A 804 -31.82 15.79 12.86
N HIS A 805 -33.03 15.66 12.30
CA HIS A 805 -33.82 16.78 11.78
C HIS A 805 -34.91 17.29 12.74
N ARG A 806 -35.02 16.75 13.97
CA ARG A 806 -35.96 17.28 14.99
C ARG A 806 -35.35 18.33 15.93
N LEU A 807 -34.06 18.67 15.83
CA LEU A 807 -33.39 19.53 16.81
C LEU A 807 -32.84 20.86 16.28
N ASN A 808 -32.74 21.08 14.96
CA ASN A 808 -32.36 22.38 14.40
C ASN A 808 -33.44 22.89 13.44
N PRO A 809 -34.42 23.68 13.89
CA PRO A 809 -35.01 24.66 12.99
C PRO A 809 -33.88 25.65 12.64
N LEU A 810 -33.41 25.65 11.39
CA LEU A 810 -32.53 26.74 10.94
C LEU A 810 -33.21 28.09 11.23
N PRO A 811 -32.46 29.13 11.64
CA PRO A 811 -33.02 30.41 12.00
C PRO A 811 -33.78 30.97 10.81
N ARG A 812 -35.06 31.25 11.04
CA ARG A 812 -35.86 32.09 10.17
C ARG A 812 -35.41 33.52 10.44
N ASP A 813 -34.34 33.97 9.80
CA ASP A 813 -33.92 35.36 9.89
C ASP A 813 -34.95 36.24 9.18
N ALA A 814 -35.69 36.95 10.01
CA ALA A 814 -36.66 37.96 9.63
C ALA A 814 -35.93 39.23 9.19
N SER A 815 -35.39 39.26 7.96
CA SER A 815 -35.15 40.51 7.22
C SER A 815 -34.63 40.23 5.81
N THR A 816 -35.53 39.99 4.87
CA THR A 816 -35.43 40.41 3.46
C THR A 816 -36.75 40.05 2.80
N THR A 817 -37.62 41.05 2.73
CA THR A 817 -38.73 41.06 1.78
C THR A 817 -38.16 41.21 0.37
N THR A 818 -37.98 40.09 -0.32
CA THR A 818 -38.04 39.99 -1.78
C THR A 818 -38.47 38.58 -2.14
N ASP A 819 -39.46 38.49 -3.02
CA ASP A 819 -40.12 37.28 -3.51
C ASP A 819 -39.16 36.21 -4.08
N ASP A 820 -39.70 34.98 -4.12
CA ASP A 820 -39.31 33.86 -4.99
C ASP A 820 -38.10 32.98 -4.61
N GLY A 821 -38.18 32.34 -3.44
CA GLY A 821 -37.56 31.03 -3.18
C GLY A 821 -38.51 29.84 -3.45
N ARG A 822 -39.49 30.00 -4.36
CA ARG A 822 -40.41 28.92 -4.73
C ARG A 822 -39.67 27.93 -5.63
N ALA A 823 -39.78 26.65 -5.28
CA ALA A 823 -39.31 25.47 -5.99
C ALA A 823 -38.86 25.76 -7.44
N THR A 824 -37.55 25.64 -7.68
CA THR A 824 -36.80 26.03 -8.89
C THR A 824 -37.09 25.17 -10.12
N TRP A 825 -38.34 24.78 -10.37
CA TRP A 825 -38.70 23.89 -11.49
C TRP A 825 -38.87 24.65 -12.80
N TRP A 826 -39.31 25.92 -12.73
CA TRP A 826 -39.54 26.75 -13.90
C TRP A 826 -38.26 27.03 -14.72
N PRO A 827 -37.11 27.35 -14.11
CA PRO A 827 -35.84 27.52 -14.84
C PRO A 827 -35.34 26.20 -15.44
N LEU A 828 -35.57 25.06 -14.78
CA LEU A 828 -35.20 23.73 -15.26
C LEU A 828 -36.03 23.31 -16.48
N LEU A 829 -37.35 23.57 -16.46
CA LEU A 829 -38.24 23.34 -17.61
C LEU A 829 -37.97 24.28 -18.78
N SER A 830 -37.34 25.43 -18.53
CA SER A 830 -36.91 26.36 -19.58
C SER A 830 -35.63 25.92 -20.28
N ASN A 831 -34.87 24.98 -19.70
CA ASN A 831 -33.66 24.45 -20.32
C ASN A 831 -34.01 23.43 -21.42
N ARG A 832 -33.66 23.79 -22.67
CA ARG A 832 -33.91 22.96 -23.86
C ARG A 832 -33.27 21.58 -23.76
N LEU A 833 -32.08 21.46 -23.18
CA LEU A 833 -31.37 20.18 -23.11
C LEU A 833 -32.01 19.24 -22.07
N VAL A 834 -32.48 19.80 -20.95
CA VAL A 834 -33.26 19.04 -19.95
C VAL A 834 -34.54 18.49 -20.60
N LEU A 835 -35.28 19.30 -21.38
CA LEU A 835 -36.48 18.84 -22.09
C LEU A 835 -36.19 17.74 -23.12
N VAL A 836 -35.08 17.82 -23.86
CA VAL A 836 -34.67 16.79 -24.82
C VAL A 836 -34.28 15.49 -24.12
N VAL A 837 -33.58 15.56 -22.98
CA VAL A 837 -33.22 14.38 -22.19
C VAL A 837 -34.47 13.71 -21.59
N VAL A 838 -35.37 14.50 -21.00
CA VAL A 838 -36.63 14.03 -20.41
C VAL A 838 -37.55 13.44 -21.49
N GLY A 839 -37.61 14.04 -22.68
CA GLY A 839 -38.37 13.49 -23.81
C GLY A 839 -37.80 12.17 -24.33
N GLY A 840 -36.47 11.99 -24.30
CA GLY A 840 -35.83 10.71 -24.63
C GLY A 840 -36.18 9.57 -23.66
N ILE A 841 -36.25 9.87 -22.36
CA ILE A 841 -36.71 8.93 -21.33
C ILE A 841 -38.19 8.59 -21.55
N TRP A 842 -39.04 9.59 -21.83
CA TRP A 842 -40.47 9.39 -22.08
C TRP A 842 -40.73 8.46 -23.29
N ILE A 843 -40.10 8.73 -24.43
CA ILE A 843 -40.35 7.99 -25.68
C ILE A 843 -39.81 6.56 -25.61
N SER A 844 -38.64 6.34 -25.00
CA SER A 844 -38.09 5.00 -24.80
C SER A 844 -38.91 4.18 -23.80
N THR A 845 -39.34 4.78 -22.69
CA THR A 845 -40.17 4.11 -21.67
C THR A 845 -41.57 3.74 -22.20
N SER A 846 -42.10 4.54 -23.14
CA SER A 846 -43.41 4.28 -23.75
C SER A 846 -43.44 2.94 -24.51
N ALA A 847 -42.29 2.44 -24.99
CA ALA A 847 -42.17 1.13 -25.63
C ALA A 847 -42.55 -0.01 -24.69
N MET A 848 -41.99 -0.02 -23.48
CA MET A 848 -42.30 -1.03 -22.48
C MET A 848 -43.72 -0.87 -21.93
N ALA A 849 -44.17 0.37 -21.72
CA ALA A 849 -45.51 0.66 -21.21
C ALA A 849 -46.64 0.15 -22.12
N ILE A 850 -46.48 0.17 -23.44
CA ILE A 850 -47.46 -0.41 -24.39
C ILE A 850 -47.39 -1.94 -24.40
N LEU A 851 -46.18 -2.49 -24.27
CA LEU A 851 -45.95 -3.94 -24.34
C LEU A 851 -46.51 -4.69 -23.15
N GLU A 852 -46.39 -4.16 -21.93
CA GLU A 852 -46.88 -4.82 -20.71
C GLU A 852 -48.35 -5.31 -20.81
N PRO A 853 -49.33 -4.46 -21.20
CA PRO A 853 -50.72 -4.89 -21.35
C PRO A 853 -51.00 -5.57 -22.70
N CYS A 854 -50.39 -5.11 -23.80
CA CYS A 854 -50.79 -5.54 -25.15
C CYS A 854 -50.12 -6.84 -25.61
N LEU A 855 -48.88 -7.11 -25.15
CA LEU A 855 -48.11 -8.29 -25.57
C LEU A 855 -48.77 -9.60 -25.11
N PRO A 856 -49.20 -9.77 -23.84
CA PRO A 856 -49.85 -11.01 -23.42
C PRO A 856 -51.13 -11.29 -24.22
N ILE A 857 -51.91 -10.25 -24.52
CA ILE A 857 -53.15 -10.35 -25.32
C ILE A 857 -52.82 -10.80 -26.75
N TRP A 858 -51.82 -10.19 -27.39
CA TRP A 858 -51.38 -10.58 -28.72
C TRP A 858 -50.82 -12.02 -28.75
N MET A 859 -50.05 -12.42 -27.73
CA MET A 859 -49.53 -13.80 -27.61
C MET A 859 -50.67 -14.81 -27.49
N ILE A 860 -51.71 -14.53 -26.70
CA ILE A 860 -52.89 -15.41 -26.57
C ILE A 860 -53.59 -15.57 -27.93
N GLY A 861 -53.73 -14.48 -28.68
CA GLY A 861 -54.39 -14.47 -30.00
C GLY A 861 -53.60 -15.12 -31.13
N GLN A 862 -52.26 -14.99 -31.16
CA GLN A 862 -51.42 -15.41 -32.30
C GLN A 862 -50.49 -16.60 -32.01
N LEU A 863 -50.00 -16.76 -30.77
CA LEU A 863 -48.95 -17.74 -30.41
C LEU A 863 -49.44 -18.89 -29.51
N HIS A 864 -50.68 -18.81 -29.00
CA HIS A 864 -51.31 -19.78 -28.09
C HIS A 864 -50.37 -20.33 -26.98
N PRO A 865 -49.78 -19.46 -26.13
CA PRO A 865 -48.81 -19.83 -25.11
C PRO A 865 -49.43 -20.61 -23.94
N LYS A 866 -48.60 -21.40 -23.25
CA LYS A 866 -48.94 -21.97 -21.93
C LYS A 866 -49.03 -20.85 -20.88
N LYS A 867 -49.87 -21.01 -19.85
CA LYS A 867 -50.11 -19.97 -18.81
C LYS A 867 -48.84 -19.40 -18.16
N TRP A 868 -47.81 -20.22 -17.94
CA TRP A 868 -46.53 -19.76 -17.38
C TRP A 868 -45.70 -18.94 -18.38
N GLN A 869 -45.89 -19.14 -19.68
CA GLN A 869 -45.14 -18.43 -20.73
C GLN A 869 -45.51 -16.95 -20.84
N LEU A 870 -46.71 -16.57 -20.37
CA LEU A 870 -47.19 -15.17 -20.37
C LEU A 870 -46.38 -14.27 -19.44
N GLY A 871 -45.86 -14.80 -18.33
CA GLY A 871 -44.99 -14.06 -17.41
C GLY A 871 -43.51 -14.15 -17.76
N THR A 872 -43.05 -15.29 -18.28
CA THR A 872 -41.62 -15.50 -18.59
C THR A 872 -41.14 -14.73 -19.82
N VAL A 873 -42.03 -14.24 -20.68
CA VAL A 873 -41.67 -13.46 -21.87
C VAL A 873 -40.97 -12.14 -21.54
N PHE A 874 -41.19 -11.59 -20.35
CA PHE A 874 -40.57 -10.35 -19.86
C PHE A 874 -39.21 -10.57 -19.17
N ILE A 875 -38.80 -11.81 -18.93
CA ILE A 875 -37.50 -12.13 -18.30
C ILE A 875 -36.31 -11.63 -19.12
N PRO A 876 -36.23 -11.88 -20.45
CA PRO A 876 -35.12 -11.38 -21.27
C PRO A 876 -35.03 -9.86 -21.25
N ASP A 877 -36.17 -9.17 -21.25
CA ASP A 877 -36.24 -7.72 -21.14
C ASP A 877 -35.65 -7.23 -19.80
N SER A 878 -36.04 -7.84 -18.69
CA SER A 878 -35.51 -7.50 -17.36
C SER A 878 -34.00 -7.78 -17.24
N ILE A 879 -33.51 -8.87 -17.84
CA ILE A 879 -32.07 -9.19 -17.90
C ILE A 879 -31.33 -8.14 -18.75
N GLY A 880 -31.89 -7.77 -19.91
CA GLY A 880 -31.35 -6.73 -20.76
C GLY A 880 -31.25 -5.40 -20.01
N TYR A 881 -32.32 -4.99 -19.35
CA TYR A 881 -32.37 -3.75 -18.57
C TYR A 881 -31.36 -3.77 -17.41
N TRP A 882 -31.21 -4.89 -16.71
CA TRP A 882 -30.18 -5.06 -15.67
C TRP A 882 -28.75 -4.94 -16.22
N LEU A 883 -28.47 -5.57 -17.36
CA LEU A 883 -27.17 -5.49 -18.02
C LEU A 883 -26.88 -4.06 -18.50
N GLY A 884 -27.87 -3.40 -19.10
CA GLY A 884 -27.78 -2.02 -19.56
C GLY A 884 -27.46 -1.07 -18.40
N THR A 885 -28.20 -1.16 -17.31
CA THR A 885 -28.08 -0.24 -16.18
C THR A 885 -26.78 -0.39 -15.40
N ASN A 886 -26.28 -1.61 -15.15
CA ASN A 886 -25.09 -1.84 -14.33
C ASN A 886 -23.77 -1.65 -15.09
N PHE A 887 -23.69 -2.06 -16.36
CA PHE A 887 -22.43 -2.07 -17.10
C PHE A 887 -22.21 -0.83 -17.95
N PHE A 888 -23.29 -0.22 -18.47
CA PHE A 888 -23.17 0.90 -19.38
C PHE A 888 -23.14 2.27 -18.71
N GLY A 889 -23.34 2.38 -17.38
CA GLY A 889 -23.16 3.64 -16.65
C GLY A 889 -21.73 4.21 -16.73
N SER A 890 -20.71 3.35 -16.60
CA SER A 890 -19.30 3.74 -16.77
C SER A 890 -18.91 3.92 -18.25
N VAL A 891 -19.52 3.14 -19.15
CA VAL A 891 -19.28 3.25 -20.60
C VAL A 891 -19.86 4.56 -21.14
N ALA A 892 -21.05 4.95 -20.70
CA ALA A 892 -21.71 6.20 -21.06
C ALA A 892 -20.88 7.41 -20.67
N TYR A 893 -20.25 7.38 -19.48
CA TYR A 893 -19.33 8.44 -19.08
C TYR A 893 -18.10 8.52 -20.00
N ARG A 894 -17.47 7.38 -20.32
CA ARG A 894 -16.23 7.34 -21.12
C ARG A 894 -16.40 7.72 -22.59
N PHE A 895 -17.51 7.34 -23.22
CA PHE A 895 -17.77 7.54 -24.65
C PHE A 895 -18.72 8.73 -24.95
N GLY A 896 -19.27 9.36 -23.91
CA GLY A 896 -20.22 10.45 -23.99
C GLY A 896 -21.67 9.97 -23.84
N GLN A 897 -22.38 10.50 -22.83
CA GLN A 897 -23.72 10.03 -22.42
C GLN A 897 -24.76 10.16 -23.54
N ILE A 898 -24.77 11.29 -24.26
CA ILE A 898 -25.72 11.51 -25.38
C ILE A 898 -25.44 10.52 -26.53
N ARG A 899 -24.17 10.23 -26.86
CA ARG A 899 -23.80 9.29 -27.95
C ARG A 899 -24.15 7.85 -27.62
N VAL A 900 -24.02 7.46 -26.35
CA VAL A 900 -24.44 6.13 -25.91
C VAL A 900 -25.96 6.02 -25.88
N ALA A 901 -26.67 7.08 -25.49
CA ALA A 901 -28.13 7.14 -25.55
C ALA A 901 -28.69 7.09 -26.98
N THR A 902 -28.03 7.68 -27.99
CA THR A 902 -28.48 7.57 -29.38
C THR A 902 -28.41 6.14 -29.92
N VAL A 903 -27.31 5.43 -29.66
CA VAL A 903 -27.16 4.02 -30.04
C VAL A 903 -28.21 3.15 -29.34
N ALA A 904 -28.48 3.43 -28.07
CA ALA A 904 -29.48 2.72 -27.30
C ALA A 904 -30.92 2.98 -27.80
N LEU A 905 -31.27 4.21 -28.17
CA LEU A 905 -32.57 4.53 -28.77
C LEU A 905 -32.79 3.86 -30.14
N LEU A 906 -31.74 3.74 -30.96
CA LEU A 906 -31.79 2.95 -32.21
C LEU A 906 -32.06 1.47 -31.91
N LEU A 907 -31.43 0.92 -30.87
CA LEU A 907 -31.66 -0.45 -30.43
C LEU A 907 -33.09 -0.67 -29.92
N VAL A 908 -33.65 0.27 -29.14
CA VAL A 908 -35.06 0.24 -28.71
C VAL A 908 -36.00 0.25 -29.92
N GLY A 909 -35.79 1.19 -30.85
CA GLY A 909 -36.62 1.32 -32.05
C GLY A 909 -36.56 0.10 -32.96
N GLY A 910 -35.36 -0.46 -33.19
CA GLY A 910 -35.18 -1.70 -33.94
C GLY A 910 -35.83 -2.91 -33.26
N SER A 911 -35.74 -3.00 -31.94
CA SER A 911 -36.36 -4.08 -31.16
C SER A 911 -37.89 -4.03 -31.23
N CYS A 912 -38.50 -2.84 -31.13
CA CYS A 912 -39.95 -2.67 -31.31
C CYS A 912 -40.44 -3.10 -32.70
N ILE A 913 -39.66 -2.86 -33.76
CA ILE A 913 -40.03 -3.27 -35.13
C ILE A 913 -39.98 -4.80 -35.30
N LEU A 914 -39.08 -5.47 -34.58
CA LEU A 914 -38.83 -6.92 -34.67
C LEU A 914 -39.76 -7.78 -33.80
N ILE A 915 -40.32 -7.26 -32.70
CA ILE A 915 -41.23 -8.02 -31.82
C ILE A 915 -42.44 -8.62 -32.59
N PRO A 916 -43.15 -7.88 -33.46
CA PRO A 916 -44.34 -8.41 -34.15
C PRO A 916 -44.03 -9.45 -35.24
N SER A 917 -42.76 -9.67 -35.59
CA SER A 917 -42.36 -10.69 -36.59
C SER A 917 -42.04 -12.05 -35.99
N ALA A 918 -42.21 -12.24 -34.67
CA ALA A 918 -41.96 -13.51 -34.01
C ALA A 918 -43.12 -14.50 -34.21
N HIS A 919 -42.83 -15.71 -34.68
CA HIS A 919 -43.80 -16.80 -34.86
C HIS A 919 -43.83 -17.81 -33.69
N THR A 920 -42.93 -17.66 -32.70
CA THR A 920 -42.87 -18.52 -31.51
C THR A 920 -42.50 -17.70 -30.28
N VAL A 921 -42.85 -18.19 -29.07
CA VAL A 921 -42.46 -17.54 -27.80
C VAL A 921 -40.93 -17.46 -27.65
N ALA A 922 -40.19 -18.44 -28.16
CA ALA A 922 -38.73 -18.40 -28.16
C ALA A 922 -38.17 -17.32 -29.12
N GLY A 923 -38.85 -17.06 -30.23
CA GLY A 923 -38.51 -15.98 -31.18
C GLY A 923 -38.64 -14.57 -30.59
N LEU A 924 -39.39 -14.41 -29.49
CA LEU A 924 -39.52 -13.12 -28.77
C LEU A 924 -38.32 -12.82 -27.86
N LEU A 925 -37.51 -13.82 -27.48
CA LEU A 925 -36.44 -13.66 -26.48
C LEU A 925 -35.40 -12.61 -26.90
N LEU A 926 -34.95 -12.64 -28.15
CA LEU A 926 -33.89 -11.77 -28.66
C LEU A 926 -34.35 -10.31 -28.84
N PRO A 927 -35.51 -10.02 -29.48
CA PRO A 927 -36.04 -8.66 -29.51
C PRO A 927 -36.35 -8.08 -28.13
N HIS A 928 -36.86 -8.88 -27.18
CA HIS A 928 -37.10 -8.43 -25.82
C HIS A 928 -35.80 -8.12 -25.06
N LEU A 929 -34.76 -8.94 -25.21
CA LEU A 929 -33.45 -8.66 -24.64
C LEU A 929 -32.87 -7.34 -25.18
N GLY A 930 -33.00 -7.11 -26.49
CA GLY A 930 -32.57 -5.88 -27.15
C GLY A 930 -33.34 -4.64 -26.67
N LEU A 931 -34.66 -4.79 -26.47
CA LEU A 931 -35.51 -3.73 -25.94
C LEU A 931 -35.08 -3.32 -24.53
N GLY A 932 -35.01 -4.28 -23.60
CA GLY A 932 -34.65 -4.03 -22.22
C GLY A 932 -33.23 -3.48 -22.08
N LEU A 933 -32.28 -4.04 -22.84
CA LEU A 933 -30.91 -3.52 -22.90
C LEU A 933 -30.90 -2.06 -23.39
N GLY A 934 -31.65 -1.75 -24.44
CA GLY A 934 -31.77 -0.40 -24.97
C GLY A 934 -32.31 0.59 -23.93
N ILE A 935 -33.45 0.28 -23.30
CA ILE A 935 -34.05 1.16 -22.28
C ILE A 935 -33.10 1.32 -21.07
N GLY A 936 -32.47 0.23 -20.61
CA GLY A 936 -31.53 0.28 -19.49
C GLY A 936 -30.28 1.12 -19.76
N VAL A 937 -29.75 1.09 -20.99
CA VAL A 937 -28.62 1.93 -21.40
C VAL A 937 -29.04 3.40 -21.54
N VAL A 938 -30.26 3.68 -22.04
CA VAL A 938 -30.80 5.05 -22.08
C VAL A 938 -30.89 5.63 -20.67
N ASP A 939 -31.45 4.90 -19.72
CA ASP A 939 -31.58 5.36 -18.33
C ASP A 939 -30.21 5.55 -17.66
N ALA A 940 -29.28 4.61 -17.81
CA ALA A 940 -27.93 4.74 -17.24
C ALA A 940 -27.12 5.89 -17.83
N ALA A 941 -27.43 6.34 -19.04
CA ALA A 941 -26.77 7.47 -19.67
C ALA A 941 -27.45 8.82 -19.33
N LEU A 942 -28.78 8.89 -19.42
CA LEU A 942 -29.55 10.13 -19.33
C LEU A 942 -29.89 10.56 -17.90
N VAL A 943 -30.13 9.61 -16.99
CA VAL A 943 -30.51 9.91 -15.60
C VAL A 943 -29.37 10.55 -14.78
N PRO A 944 -28.10 10.14 -14.92
CA PRO A 944 -26.97 10.84 -14.30
C PRO A 944 -26.64 12.18 -14.99
N LEU A 945 -26.87 12.29 -16.31
CA LEU A 945 -26.67 13.53 -17.08
C LEU A 945 -27.57 14.65 -16.53
N LEU A 946 -28.81 14.33 -16.13
CA LEU A 946 -29.72 15.28 -15.50
C LEU A 946 -29.13 15.95 -14.25
N ALA A 947 -28.45 15.20 -13.37
CA ALA A 947 -27.78 15.80 -12.21
C ALA A 947 -26.61 16.70 -12.62
N THR A 948 -25.83 16.33 -13.65
CA THR A 948 -24.72 17.18 -14.12
C THR A 948 -25.21 18.52 -14.70
N LEU A 949 -26.40 18.55 -15.29
CA LEU A 949 -27.00 19.77 -15.83
C LEU A 949 -27.49 20.72 -14.73
N VAL A 950 -27.98 20.17 -13.63
CA VAL A 950 -28.36 20.95 -12.44
C VAL A 950 -27.13 21.60 -11.82
N ASP A 951 -26.06 20.83 -11.66
CA ASP A 951 -24.78 21.31 -11.11
C ASP A 951 -24.22 22.46 -11.96
N ALA A 952 -24.27 22.33 -13.28
CA ALA A 952 -23.80 23.36 -14.22
C ALA A 952 -24.64 24.63 -14.20
N GLN A 953 -25.95 24.54 -13.91
CA GLN A 953 -26.83 25.71 -13.83
C GLN A 953 -26.71 26.45 -12.50
N LEU A 954 -26.56 25.72 -11.39
CA LEU A 954 -26.38 26.33 -10.06
C LEU A 954 -25.03 27.05 -9.92
N GLY A 955 -23.96 26.52 -10.53
CA GLY A 955 -22.63 27.17 -10.54
C GLY A 955 -22.54 28.48 -11.33
N SER A 956 -23.58 28.86 -12.09
CA SER A 956 -23.60 30.06 -12.93
C SER A 956 -24.19 31.31 -12.27
N GLN A 957 -24.62 31.23 -11.00
CA GLN A 957 -25.04 32.41 -10.23
C GLN A 957 -23.83 33.05 -9.52
N PRO A 958 -23.62 34.39 -9.61
CA PRO A 958 -22.46 35.04 -8.99
C PRO A 958 -22.56 34.99 -7.47
N GLU A 959 -21.60 34.32 -6.82
CA GLU A 959 -21.43 34.25 -5.37
C GLU A 959 -21.29 35.66 -4.74
N HIS A 960 -22.09 35.96 -3.71
CA HIS A 960 -21.78 37.02 -2.75
C HIS A 960 -20.92 36.43 -1.62
N GLU A 961 -19.76 37.05 -1.41
CA GLU A 961 -18.69 36.64 -0.49
C GLU A 961 -19.11 36.57 0.99
N LEU A 962 -18.67 35.53 1.71
CA LEU A 962 -18.06 35.59 3.06
C LEU A 962 -17.64 34.17 3.53
N PRO A 963 -16.42 33.97 4.09
CA PRO A 963 -15.91 32.65 4.46
C PRO A 963 -16.20 32.31 5.93
N LEU A 964 -17.02 31.28 6.18
CA LEU A 964 -17.21 30.68 7.52
C LEU A 964 -17.14 29.14 7.47
N SER A 965 -16.22 28.60 8.28
CA SER A 965 -16.06 27.23 8.83
C SER A 965 -16.20 25.97 7.94
N PRO A 966 -15.32 24.95 8.08
CA PRO A 966 -15.27 23.78 7.19
C PRO A 966 -16.29 22.64 7.49
N ASP A 967 -17.27 22.84 8.38
CA ASP A 967 -18.12 21.75 8.90
C ASP A 967 -19.58 21.76 8.42
N GLU A 968 -19.98 22.65 7.50
CA GLU A 968 -21.32 22.63 6.88
C GLU A 968 -21.24 22.36 5.37
N SER A 969 -20.89 21.14 5.00
CA SER A 969 -21.04 20.64 3.63
C SER A 969 -22.41 19.96 3.48
N GLY A 970 -23.41 20.63 2.88
CA GLY A 970 -24.75 20.03 2.80
C GLY A 970 -25.80 20.70 1.93
N GLY A 971 -25.59 20.76 0.61
CA GLY A 971 -26.65 20.59 -0.40
C GLY A 971 -27.51 21.80 -0.76
N GLU A 972 -27.12 22.48 -1.84
CA GLU A 972 -27.98 23.42 -2.56
C GLU A 972 -29.22 22.70 -3.15
N HIS A 973 -30.38 23.35 -3.02
CA HIS A 973 -31.73 22.78 -3.11
C HIS A 973 -32.25 22.42 -4.54
N GLY A 974 -31.46 21.76 -5.39
CA GLY A 974 -31.79 21.55 -6.82
C GLY A 974 -32.26 20.16 -7.27
N TYR A 975 -31.76 19.06 -6.68
CA TYR A 975 -31.95 17.71 -7.23
C TYR A 975 -33.38 17.16 -7.12
N GLY A 976 -34.14 17.57 -6.10
CA GLY A 976 -35.54 17.15 -5.93
C GLY A 976 -36.43 17.51 -7.12
N ALA A 977 -36.20 18.68 -7.72
CA ALA A 977 -36.96 19.16 -8.85
C ALA A 977 -36.66 18.36 -10.14
N VAL A 978 -35.39 18.15 -10.47
CA VAL A 978 -35.02 17.45 -11.71
C VAL A 978 -35.41 15.98 -11.71
N TYR A 979 -35.20 15.27 -10.60
CA TYR A 979 -35.61 13.87 -10.52
C TYR A 979 -37.12 13.71 -10.53
N ALA A 980 -37.86 14.71 -10.10
CA ALA A 980 -39.30 14.67 -10.25
C ALA A 980 -39.80 15.05 -11.66
N ILE A 981 -39.10 15.89 -12.42
CA ILE A 981 -39.34 16.05 -13.87
C ILE A 981 -39.09 14.71 -14.60
N GLN A 982 -38.00 14.00 -14.26
CA GLN A 982 -37.73 12.67 -14.81
C GLN A 982 -38.86 11.69 -14.48
N GLN A 983 -39.30 11.63 -13.22
CA GLN A 983 -40.39 10.74 -12.80
C GLN A 983 -41.73 11.14 -13.42
N ILE A 984 -41.96 12.41 -13.72
CA ILE A 984 -43.12 12.87 -14.52
C ILE A 984 -43.07 12.25 -15.92
N ALA A 985 -41.92 12.30 -16.61
CA ALA A 985 -41.77 11.67 -17.93
C ALA A 985 -42.11 10.17 -17.91
N VAL A 986 -41.60 9.43 -16.92
CA VAL A 986 -41.89 8.00 -16.74
C VAL A 986 -43.39 7.78 -16.45
N SER A 987 -44.00 8.59 -15.57
CA SER A 987 -45.43 8.50 -15.27
C SER A 987 -46.33 8.85 -16.47
N VAL A 988 -45.93 9.81 -17.31
CA VAL A 988 -46.65 10.13 -18.56
C VAL A 988 -46.58 8.95 -19.52
N ALA A 989 -45.42 8.28 -19.64
CA ALA A 989 -45.29 7.06 -20.43
C ALA A 989 -46.27 5.97 -19.97
N TYR A 990 -46.23 5.61 -18.68
CA TYR A 990 -47.04 4.52 -18.11
C TYR A 990 -48.52 4.86 -17.92
N SER A 991 -48.93 6.12 -18.05
CA SER A 991 -50.35 6.52 -18.04
C SER A 991 -50.92 6.62 -19.45
N LEU A 992 -50.25 7.34 -20.36
CA LEU A 992 -50.77 7.61 -21.70
C LEU A 992 -50.57 6.42 -22.65
N ALA A 993 -49.40 5.77 -22.62
CA ALA A 993 -49.06 4.77 -23.62
C ALA A 993 -49.96 3.50 -23.54
N PRO A 994 -50.31 2.96 -22.35
CA PRO A 994 -51.30 1.87 -22.26
C PRO A 994 -52.69 2.24 -22.76
N ILE A 995 -53.15 3.48 -22.52
CA ILE A 995 -54.47 3.97 -22.97
C ILE A 995 -54.48 4.06 -24.50
N VAL A 996 -53.45 4.69 -25.06
CA VAL A 996 -53.25 4.81 -26.51
C VAL A 996 -53.13 3.42 -27.14
N GLY A 997 -52.32 2.53 -26.57
CA GLY A 997 -52.17 1.14 -27.03
C GLY A 997 -53.46 0.34 -26.95
N GLY A 998 -54.21 0.45 -25.85
CA GLY A 998 -55.47 -0.27 -25.64
C GLY A 998 -56.56 0.09 -26.65
N GLU A 999 -56.65 1.36 -27.06
CA GLU A 999 -57.63 1.83 -28.06
C GLU A 999 -57.13 1.64 -29.50
N LEU A 1000 -55.84 1.84 -29.79
CA LEU A 1000 -55.29 1.75 -31.15
C LEU A 1000 -55.02 0.30 -31.61
N VAL A 1001 -54.70 -0.61 -30.70
CA VAL A 1001 -54.40 -2.02 -31.05
C VAL A 1001 -55.61 -2.73 -31.64
N PRO A 1002 -56.84 -2.59 -31.12
CA PRO A 1002 -58.05 -3.12 -31.76
C PRO A 1002 -58.37 -2.48 -33.12
N LEU A 1003 -58.11 -1.17 -33.27
CA LEU A 1003 -58.45 -0.41 -34.49
C LEU A 1003 -57.47 -0.64 -35.66
N VAL A 1004 -56.17 -0.70 -35.38
CA VAL A 1004 -55.10 -0.67 -36.42
C VAL A 1004 -54.21 -1.93 -36.37
N GLY A 1005 -54.31 -2.73 -35.31
CA GLY A 1005 -53.55 -3.97 -35.09
C GLY A 1005 -52.27 -3.78 -34.27
N PHE A 1006 -51.92 -4.79 -33.45
CA PHE A 1006 -50.70 -4.78 -32.63
C PHE A 1006 -49.39 -4.54 -33.43
N PRO A 1007 -49.17 -5.15 -34.62
CA PRO A 1007 -47.93 -4.95 -35.37
C PRO A 1007 -47.71 -3.52 -35.88
N THR A 1008 -48.76 -2.81 -36.26
CA THR A 1008 -48.67 -1.44 -36.80
C THR A 1008 -48.38 -0.43 -35.69
N VAL A 1009 -49.05 -0.58 -34.54
CA VAL A 1009 -48.81 0.25 -33.35
C VAL A 1009 -47.35 0.14 -32.88
N LEU A 1010 -46.83 -1.08 -32.77
CA LEU A 1010 -45.46 -1.28 -32.27
C LEU A 1010 -44.39 -0.84 -33.28
N ARG A 1011 -44.62 -1.02 -34.59
CA ARG A 1011 -43.73 -0.50 -35.64
C ARG A 1011 -43.75 1.02 -35.71
N ALA A 1012 -44.91 1.66 -35.54
CA ALA A 1012 -45.02 3.12 -35.49
C ALA A 1012 -44.26 3.69 -34.28
N LEU A 1013 -44.34 3.03 -33.13
CA LEU A 1013 -43.59 3.40 -31.92
C LEU A 1013 -42.08 3.18 -32.08
N GLY A 1014 -41.66 2.12 -32.77
CA GLY A 1014 -40.26 1.90 -33.14
C GLY A 1014 -39.71 2.98 -34.08
N ALA A 1015 -40.50 3.39 -35.08
CA ALA A 1015 -40.17 4.49 -35.98
C ALA A 1015 -40.08 5.83 -35.23
N LEU A 1016 -40.97 6.08 -34.26
CA LEU A 1016 -40.94 7.28 -33.40
C LEU A 1016 -39.63 7.35 -32.57
N ASN A 1017 -39.20 6.22 -32.01
CA ASN A 1017 -37.93 6.14 -31.27
C ASN A 1017 -36.72 6.45 -32.17
N ILE A 1018 -36.70 5.93 -33.40
CA ILE A 1018 -35.64 6.20 -34.38
C ILE A 1018 -35.67 7.67 -34.83
N LEU A 1019 -36.87 8.24 -35.07
CA LEU A 1019 -37.00 9.65 -35.45
C LEU A 1019 -36.51 10.59 -34.34
N TYR A 1020 -36.72 10.23 -33.07
CA TYR A 1020 -36.26 11.01 -31.92
C TYR A 1020 -34.72 11.08 -31.81
N VAL A 1021 -34.01 10.10 -32.38
CA VAL A 1021 -32.53 10.13 -32.45
C VAL A 1021 -32.04 11.37 -33.19
N LEU A 1022 -32.71 11.78 -34.27
CA LEU A 1022 -32.35 12.99 -35.02
C LEU A 1022 -32.39 14.23 -34.11
N LEU A 1023 -33.41 14.33 -33.26
CA LEU A 1023 -33.59 15.45 -32.34
C LEU A 1023 -32.49 15.48 -31.26
N LEU A 1024 -32.14 14.31 -30.71
CA LEU A 1024 -31.06 14.14 -29.72
C LEU A 1024 -29.66 14.42 -30.31
N THR A 1025 -29.43 14.08 -31.58
CA THR A 1025 -28.16 14.38 -32.28
C THR A 1025 -28.04 15.84 -32.69
N CYS A 1026 -29.13 16.47 -33.14
CA CYS A 1026 -29.14 17.87 -33.56
C CYS A 1026 -28.91 18.84 -32.38
N SER A 1027 -29.42 18.51 -31.18
CA SER A 1027 -29.12 19.30 -29.97
C SER A 1027 -27.63 19.22 -29.60
N SER A 1028 -27.02 18.03 -29.72
CA SER A 1028 -25.58 17.82 -29.46
C SER A 1028 -24.67 18.53 -30.48
N LEU A 1029 -25.04 18.53 -31.77
CA LEU A 1029 -24.26 19.24 -32.81
C LEU A 1029 -24.35 20.77 -32.66
N ARG A 1030 -25.50 21.31 -32.25
CA ARG A 1030 -25.71 22.77 -32.14
C ARG A 1030 -24.90 23.41 -31.00
N GLU A 1031 -24.73 22.72 -29.87
CA GLU A 1031 -23.83 23.17 -28.79
C GLU A 1031 -22.36 23.11 -29.20
N SER A 1032 -21.97 22.08 -29.96
CA SER A 1032 -20.62 21.97 -30.52
C SER A 1032 -20.32 23.02 -31.59
N LEU A 1033 -21.34 23.54 -32.28
CA LEU A 1033 -21.18 24.61 -33.29
C LEU A 1033 -21.21 26.01 -32.65
N GLY A 1034 -21.99 26.21 -31.58
CA GLY A 1034 -22.06 27.47 -30.84
C GLY A 1034 -20.76 27.83 -30.11
N THR A 1035 -20.01 26.82 -29.67
CA THR A 1035 -18.66 26.94 -29.08
C THR A 1035 -17.58 27.31 -30.11
N LEU A 1036 -17.81 27.05 -31.40
CA LEU A 1036 -16.90 27.38 -32.50
C LEU A 1036 -17.08 28.81 -33.05
N LEU A 1037 -18.23 29.45 -32.80
CA LEU A 1037 -18.61 30.74 -33.40
C LEU A 1037 -18.64 31.94 -32.41
N GLY A 1038 -18.55 31.70 -31.09
CA GLY A 1038 -18.54 32.76 -30.07
C GLY A 1038 -17.14 32.97 -29.45
N GLY A 1039 -16.53 34.13 -29.68
CA GLY A 1039 -15.18 34.46 -29.21
C GLY A 1039 -15.05 34.76 -27.70
N SER A 1040 -13.94 34.26 -27.13
CA SER A 1040 -13.20 34.73 -25.95
C SER A 1040 -13.98 35.27 -24.75
N ILE A 1041 -14.39 34.37 -23.83
CA ILE A 1041 -14.60 34.68 -22.40
C ILE A 1041 -13.92 33.58 -21.56
N LYS A 1042 -13.40 34.01 -20.40
CA LYS A 1042 -12.48 33.32 -19.49
C LYS A 1042 -12.84 31.86 -19.18
N GLN A 1043 -11.79 31.05 -19.13
CA GLN A 1043 -11.74 29.62 -18.86
C GLN A 1043 -12.08 29.30 -17.40
N THR A 1044 -13.36 29.38 -17.07
CA THR A 1044 -14.04 28.55 -16.07
C THR A 1044 -15.36 28.14 -16.73
N ASP A 1045 -15.75 26.87 -16.56
CA ASP A 1045 -17.05 26.30 -16.99
C ASP A 1045 -17.10 25.66 -18.41
N LEU A 1046 -16.71 24.39 -18.52
CA LEU A 1046 -17.61 23.23 -18.77
C LEU A 1046 -16.84 21.99 -19.27
N PRO A 1047 -17.13 20.76 -18.77
CA PRO A 1047 -16.45 19.53 -19.16
C PRO A 1047 -17.25 18.77 -20.23
N LEU A 1048 -17.08 19.11 -21.51
CA LEU A 1048 -17.56 18.28 -22.61
C LEU A 1048 -16.45 18.12 -23.64
N ALA A 1049 -15.99 16.87 -23.77
CA ALA A 1049 -14.86 16.38 -24.56
C ALA A 1049 -13.47 16.57 -23.94
N SER A 1050 -12.78 15.45 -23.73
CA SER A 1050 -11.39 15.30 -23.24
C SER A 1050 -11.11 15.73 -21.79
N SER A 1051 -11.41 14.86 -20.82
CA SER A 1051 -10.71 14.88 -19.53
C SER A 1051 -9.55 13.90 -19.58
N GLU A 1052 -8.32 14.42 -19.72
CA GLU A 1052 -7.14 13.72 -19.21
C GLU A 1052 -7.29 13.50 -17.69
N PRO A 1053 -6.67 12.45 -17.12
CA PRO A 1053 -6.86 12.10 -15.71
C PRO A 1053 -6.10 13.08 -14.82
N THR A 1054 -6.74 14.18 -14.42
CA THR A 1054 -6.20 15.04 -13.38
C THR A 1054 -6.43 14.41 -12.00
N SER A 1055 -5.31 14.19 -11.31
CA SER A 1055 -5.20 13.58 -9.99
C SER A 1055 -6.00 14.34 -8.93
N TYR A 1056 -7.16 13.82 -8.53
CA TYR A 1056 -7.79 14.15 -7.25
C TYR A 1056 -8.02 12.88 -6.43
N ARG A 1057 -7.09 12.66 -5.50
CA ARG A 1057 -7.00 11.49 -4.62
C ARG A 1057 -7.46 11.90 -3.21
N ARG A 1058 -8.76 12.08 -3.00
CA ARG A 1058 -9.35 12.31 -1.67
C ARG A 1058 -10.79 11.77 -1.63
N PHE A 1059 -10.94 10.46 -1.48
CA PHE A 1059 -12.02 9.77 -0.73
C PHE A 1059 -11.97 8.26 -1.03
N TYR A 1060 -11.02 7.57 -0.40
CA TYR A 1060 -10.91 6.11 -0.44
C TYR A 1060 -10.59 5.53 0.96
N ASN A 1061 -11.11 6.15 2.03
CA ASN A 1061 -10.77 5.78 3.42
C ASN A 1061 -11.99 5.65 4.36
N THR A 1062 -13.15 5.18 3.90
CA THR A 1062 -14.28 4.89 4.82
C THR A 1062 -14.89 3.50 4.68
N VAL A 1063 -14.35 2.64 3.83
CA VAL A 1063 -14.59 1.18 3.91
C VAL A 1063 -13.29 0.44 3.59
N GLU A 1064 -12.37 0.45 4.57
CA GLU A 1064 -11.32 -0.56 4.78
C GLU A 1064 -11.10 -0.76 6.28
#